data_AF-A0A6P4E7C4-F1
#
_entry.id   AF-A0A6P4E7C4-F1
#
_cell.length_a   1.000
_cell.length_b   1.000
_cell.length_c   1.000
_cell.angle_alpha   90.00
_cell.angle_beta   90.00
_cell.angle_gamma   90.00
#
_symmetry.space_group_name_H-M   'P 1'
#
loop_
_entity.id
_entity.type
_entity.pdbx_description
1 polymer ?
#
loop_
_entity_poly.entity_id
_entity_poly.type
_entity_poly.pdbx_seq_one_letter_code
_entity_poly.pdbx_strand_id
1 'polypeptide(L)'
;MVRLFTSTLNRLIGCCFAISLICLWSMLPSKSNKKFSIGKRGVQKRFYVKSGKCEIPYVDPFNAEFLKVNKPTVFIPCTNESDLITVHYDDLLNQYVLHINEEVVHKLSQSKSNDFACFYQKIIYGQSPDRYDKKGIKTKLTQDYLVPLDVEGMLVDCRTADKKRVLQKDAFMFVQYQESPQNSQPDRKASVIMYGIDTVSRTNLRRMMPMIYEFLKSPGWYEMMGYNKVSDNSFPNIFAMLTGYSPETAATQLCNTDTDGCLDKIPFIWKEYKTEGYLTAYAEDEESANTFNYMKPGFGVKPTDYYFRPFISALEKETPIRFCPGCLMKYCLGRRLANSYIFDYCRQFMQRFVAERPIWGMFWSNHFSHDDFFMLSAMQHKILKDLLNFEADGAFEHTIMIFFSDHGARFGPLMHMEEAFLEERLPMMFIYLPPWFREKYPQYAKALSQNQNRLSSNFDVYNTLKHILKIGEEKEVTKKSWSYDCPQCQSLFYPLPEDRSCSEASIAEAYCTCHNYQKVGRDPWTWRMADLVVDRINQYLRLNHIQDLCSNLTLKAVNITEQRMDNVDGKMRHYHTKFQVHQNMAEFFATTLYDKETEELEINVELISRINMYGSDSECVHNKIQKLYCICLSKLNPGNKEKY
;
A
#
# COMPACT_ATOMS: atom_id res chain seq x y z
N MET A 1 54.06 -6.84 4.87
CA MET A 1 54.61 -5.96 3.82
C MET A 1 54.09 -6.24 2.40
N VAL A 2 53.51 -7.42 2.09
CA VAL A 2 52.98 -7.72 0.73
C VAL A 2 51.53 -7.24 0.49
N ARG A 3 50.75 -6.92 1.53
CA ARG A 3 49.36 -6.40 1.41
C ARG A 3 49.23 -4.89 1.18
N LEU A 4 50.31 -4.09 1.32
CA LEU A 4 50.27 -2.65 1.06
C LEU A 4 50.58 -2.26 -0.40
N PHE A 5 51.23 -3.16 -1.16
CA PHE A 5 51.61 -2.90 -2.55
C PHE A 5 50.49 -3.16 -3.57
N THR A 6 49.45 -3.93 -3.21
CA THR A 6 48.34 -4.25 -4.11
C THR A 6 47.24 -3.19 -4.12
N SER A 7 47.06 -2.39 -3.05
CA SER A 7 46.03 -1.34 -3.02
C SER A 7 46.46 -0.05 -3.74
N THR A 8 47.76 0.21 -3.81
CA THR A 8 48.35 1.37 -4.50
C THR A 8 48.37 1.19 -6.02
N LEU A 9 48.59 -0.05 -6.51
CA LEU A 9 48.57 -0.34 -7.95
C LEU A 9 47.16 -0.24 -8.55
N ASN A 10 46.12 -0.69 -7.84
CA ASN A 10 44.73 -0.59 -8.31
C ASN A 10 44.18 0.86 -8.32
N ARG A 11 44.67 1.74 -7.44
CA ARG A 11 44.31 3.17 -7.46
C ARG A 11 44.96 3.94 -8.62
N LEU A 12 46.17 3.54 -9.02
CA LEU A 12 46.88 4.12 -10.17
C LEU A 12 46.25 3.72 -11.52
N ILE A 13 45.77 2.47 -11.65
CA ILE A 13 45.09 1.98 -12.85
C ILE A 13 43.70 2.64 -13.02
N GLY A 14 42.97 2.87 -11.91
CA GLY A 14 41.68 3.56 -11.93
C GLY A 14 41.77 5.05 -12.32
N CYS A 15 42.83 5.75 -11.93
CA CYS A 15 43.04 7.15 -12.31
C CYS A 15 43.41 7.31 -13.81
N CYS A 16 44.15 6.36 -14.38
CA CYS A 16 44.51 6.41 -15.81
C CYS A 16 43.29 6.19 -16.73
N PHE A 17 42.34 5.34 -16.33
CA PHE A 17 41.10 5.13 -17.09
C PHE A 17 40.19 6.39 -17.06
N ALA A 18 40.07 7.07 -15.92
CA ALA A 18 39.27 8.28 -15.81
C ALA A 18 39.81 9.45 -16.66
N ILE A 19 41.13 9.62 -16.72
CA ILE A 19 41.78 10.69 -17.50
C ILE A 19 41.67 10.42 -19.01
N SER A 20 41.73 9.15 -19.44
CA SER A 20 41.56 8.77 -20.86
C SER A 20 40.13 9.01 -21.39
N LEU A 21 39.10 8.82 -20.55
CA LEU A 21 37.70 9.09 -20.89
C LEU A 21 37.40 10.60 -21.01
N ILE A 22 38.05 11.42 -20.20
CA ILE A 22 37.90 12.90 -20.27
C ILE A 22 38.59 13.46 -21.52
N CYS A 23 39.75 12.91 -21.92
CA CYS A 23 40.43 13.33 -23.15
C CYS A 23 39.65 12.93 -24.42
N LEU A 24 38.99 11.77 -24.42
CA LEU A 24 38.14 11.31 -25.54
C LEU A 24 36.87 12.15 -25.72
N TRP A 25 36.35 12.78 -24.65
CA TRP A 25 35.20 13.68 -24.74
C TRP A 25 35.56 15.06 -25.31
N SER A 26 36.81 15.49 -25.15
CA SER A 26 37.30 16.80 -25.62
C SER A 26 37.72 16.85 -27.10
N MET A 27 37.69 15.72 -27.83
CA MET A 27 38.19 15.60 -29.22
C MET A 27 37.10 15.37 -30.28
N LEU A 28 35.81 15.55 -29.95
CA LEU A 28 34.72 15.45 -30.95
C LEU A 28 34.49 16.81 -31.66
N PRO A 29 34.52 16.87 -33.01
CA PRO A 29 34.34 18.13 -33.73
C PRO A 29 32.90 18.64 -33.62
N SER A 30 32.76 19.92 -33.26
CA SER A 30 31.54 20.72 -33.42
C SER A 30 31.03 20.65 -34.87
N LYS A 31 29.95 19.90 -35.11
CA LYS A 31 29.23 19.90 -36.39
C LYS A 31 28.03 20.84 -36.33
N SER A 32 28.11 21.83 -37.20
CA SER A 32 27.16 22.88 -37.59
C SER A 32 25.67 22.62 -37.36
N ASN A 33 25.00 23.66 -36.85
CA ASN A 33 23.56 23.90 -36.91
C ASN A 33 22.94 23.53 -38.27
N LYS A 34 22.27 22.39 -38.35
CA LYS A 34 21.21 22.13 -39.33
C LYS A 34 19.88 22.25 -38.62
N LYS A 35 19.06 23.22 -39.05
CA LYS A 35 17.63 23.32 -38.72
C LYS A 35 16.98 21.96 -38.98
N PHE A 36 16.67 21.22 -37.92
CA PHE A 36 15.81 20.05 -38.02
C PHE A 36 14.39 20.54 -38.20
N SER A 37 13.87 20.42 -39.41
CA SER A 37 12.43 20.45 -39.66
C SER A 37 11.79 19.33 -38.86
N ILE A 38 10.95 19.67 -37.87
CA ILE A 38 10.14 18.72 -37.12
C ILE A 38 9.07 18.19 -38.10
N GLY A 39 9.43 17.13 -38.81
CA GLY A 39 8.45 16.25 -39.43
C GLY A 39 7.75 15.47 -38.31
N LYS A 40 6.42 15.56 -38.25
CA LYS A 40 5.57 14.71 -37.38
C LYS A 40 5.84 13.23 -37.71
N ARG A 41 6.80 12.60 -37.03
CA ARG A 41 6.81 11.14 -36.89
C ARG A 41 5.67 10.79 -35.94
N GLY A 42 4.70 10.01 -36.42
CA GLY A 42 3.61 9.50 -35.59
C GLY A 42 4.19 8.81 -34.36
N VAL A 43 3.77 9.25 -33.18
CA VAL A 43 4.18 8.64 -31.90
C VAL A 43 3.56 7.23 -31.88
N GLN A 44 4.40 6.20 -31.90
CA GLN A 44 3.94 4.82 -31.77
C GLN A 44 3.29 4.66 -30.38
N LYS A 45 2.00 4.28 -30.33
CA LYS A 45 1.30 4.01 -29.07
C LYS A 45 2.00 2.87 -28.33
N ARG A 46 2.41 3.12 -27.08
CA ARG A 46 3.02 2.12 -26.18
C ARG A 46 1.96 1.57 -25.23
N PHE A 47 2.16 0.33 -24.77
CA PHE A 47 1.21 -0.39 -23.90
C PHE A 47 1.95 -1.10 -22.77
N TYR A 48 1.33 -1.19 -21.60
CA TYR A 48 1.77 -2.07 -20.51
C TYR A 48 1.34 -3.52 -20.77
N VAL A 49 0.11 -3.69 -21.27
CA VAL A 49 -0.47 -4.96 -21.72
C VAL A 49 -1.10 -4.72 -23.08
N LYS A 50 -0.83 -5.62 -24.03
CA LYS A 50 -1.45 -5.59 -25.35
C LYS A 50 -1.76 -7.00 -25.83
N SER A 51 -3.04 -7.33 -25.88
CA SER A 51 -3.60 -8.55 -26.44
C SER A 51 -4.94 -8.26 -27.13
N GLY A 52 -5.63 -9.28 -27.65
CA GLY A 52 -6.91 -9.10 -28.35
C GLY A 52 -8.05 -8.67 -27.42
N LYS A 53 -8.03 -9.10 -26.14
CA LYS A 53 -9.04 -8.78 -25.13
C LYS A 53 -8.60 -7.70 -24.14
N CYS A 54 -7.32 -7.29 -24.14
CA CYS A 54 -6.82 -6.30 -23.20
C CYS A 54 -5.76 -5.38 -23.77
N GLU A 55 -6.05 -4.09 -23.77
CA GLU A 55 -5.12 -3.02 -24.12
C GLU A 55 -5.01 -2.02 -22.95
N ILE A 56 -3.98 -2.18 -22.11
CA ILE A 56 -3.64 -1.20 -21.06
C ILE A 56 -2.59 -0.24 -21.63
N PRO A 57 -2.94 1.02 -21.90
CA PRO A 57 -2.00 1.95 -22.53
C PRO A 57 -0.89 2.35 -21.56
N TYR A 58 0.30 2.62 -22.11
CA TYR A 58 1.38 3.23 -21.35
C TYR A 58 1.05 4.69 -21.03
N VAL A 59 1.20 5.08 -19.78
CA VAL A 59 1.04 6.46 -19.31
C VAL A 59 2.42 7.09 -19.16
N ASP A 60 2.64 8.24 -19.80
CA ASP A 60 3.85 9.04 -19.56
C ASP A 60 3.78 9.64 -18.14
N PRO A 61 4.68 9.26 -17.21
CA PRO A 61 4.64 9.78 -15.86
C PRO A 61 4.79 11.30 -15.78
N PHE A 62 5.43 11.94 -16.76
CA PHE A 62 5.70 13.39 -16.72
C PHE A 62 4.94 14.15 -17.82
N ASN A 63 3.70 13.74 -18.10
CA ASN A 63 2.83 14.43 -19.06
C ASN A 63 2.55 15.89 -18.66
N ALA A 64 2.06 16.68 -19.63
CA ALA A 64 1.87 18.12 -19.46
C ALA A 64 0.80 18.49 -18.41
N GLU A 65 -0.17 17.61 -18.13
CA GLU A 65 -1.18 17.85 -17.08
C GLU A 65 -0.58 17.66 -15.69
N PHE A 66 0.17 16.57 -15.49
CA PHE A 66 0.86 16.28 -14.25
C PHE A 66 1.85 17.40 -13.89
N LEU A 67 2.64 17.88 -14.85
CA LEU A 67 3.62 18.96 -14.60
C LEU A 67 2.97 20.26 -14.09
N LYS A 68 1.69 20.51 -14.37
CA LYS A 68 0.96 21.69 -13.84
C LYS A 68 0.57 21.53 -12.38
N VAL A 69 0.33 20.30 -11.93
CA VAL A 69 -0.14 20.00 -10.56
C VAL A 69 0.97 19.47 -9.65
N ASN A 70 2.13 19.12 -10.22
CA ASN A 70 3.26 18.55 -9.49
C ASN A 70 3.73 19.44 -8.34
N LYS A 71 3.63 18.93 -7.11
CA LYS A 71 4.01 19.62 -5.88
C LYS A 71 4.78 18.69 -4.96
N PRO A 72 6.04 18.33 -5.30
CA PRO A 72 6.84 17.47 -4.44
C PRO A 72 7.05 18.14 -3.09
N THR A 73 7.12 17.33 -2.04
CA THR A 73 7.25 17.77 -0.67
C THR A 73 8.66 17.49 -0.15
N VAL A 74 9.01 18.13 0.96
CA VAL A 74 10.33 18.00 1.59
C VAL A 74 10.21 17.11 2.81
N PHE A 75 11.21 16.24 3.02
CA PHE A 75 11.30 15.41 4.21
C PHE A 75 11.39 16.25 5.48
N ILE A 76 10.54 15.94 6.45
CA ILE A 76 10.55 16.60 7.76
C ILE A 76 10.88 15.54 8.82
N PRO A 77 12.03 15.57 9.49
CA PRO A 77 12.33 14.63 10.58
C PRO A 77 11.40 14.87 11.77
N CYS A 78 11.12 13.83 12.55
CA CYS A 78 10.34 13.96 13.79
C CYS A 78 11.15 14.61 14.92
N THR A 79 12.48 14.40 14.92
CA THR A 79 13.43 15.05 15.82
C THR A 79 14.80 15.13 15.15
N ASN A 80 15.60 16.12 15.56
CA ASN A 80 17.03 16.24 15.19
C ASN A 80 17.95 15.88 16.37
N GLU A 81 17.38 15.47 17.51
CA GLU A 81 18.13 15.08 18.68
C GLU A 81 18.67 13.65 18.53
N SER A 82 19.87 13.41 19.05
CA SER A 82 20.42 12.05 19.18
C SER A 82 19.59 11.21 20.15
N ASP A 83 19.59 9.90 19.94
CA ASP A 83 18.88 8.96 20.80
C ASP A 83 19.64 8.77 22.11
N LEU A 84 18.94 9.01 23.23
CA LEU A 84 19.45 8.76 24.57
C LEU A 84 19.42 7.27 24.87
N ILE A 85 18.41 6.56 24.38
CA ILE A 85 18.29 5.11 24.48
C ILE A 85 18.44 4.49 23.10
N THR A 86 19.34 3.53 22.99
CA THR A 86 19.48 2.69 21.80
C THR A 86 19.11 1.25 22.15
N VAL A 87 18.55 0.54 21.18
CA VAL A 87 18.11 -0.85 21.36
C VAL A 87 18.96 -1.73 20.44
N HIS A 88 19.56 -2.77 21.00
CA HIS A 88 20.18 -3.84 20.23
C HIS A 88 19.60 -5.19 20.67
N TYR A 89 19.67 -6.17 19.78
CA TYR A 89 19.29 -7.55 20.08
C TYR A 89 20.57 -8.35 20.33
N ASP A 90 20.63 -9.08 21.43
CA ASP A 90 21.73 -9.97 21.78
C ASP A 90 21.34 -11.40 21.37
N ASP A 91 21.99 -11.91 20.31
CA ASP A 91 21.71 -13.23 19.74
C ASP A 91 22.10 -14.39 20.68
N LEU A 92 23.00 -14.18 21.65
CA LEU A 92 23.39 -15.22 22.60
C LEU A 92 22.35 -15.37 23.71
N LEU A 93 21.76 -14.25 24.13
CA LEU A 93 20.73 -14.20 25.16
C LEU A 93 19.31 -14.33 24.59
N ASN A 94 19.16 -14.24 23.27
CA ASN A 94 17.88 -14.13 22.57
C ASN A 94 16.98 -13.01 23.11
N GLN A 95 17.59 -11.88 23.53
CA GLN A 95 16.90 -10.79 24.22
C GLN A 95 17.37 -9.42 23.76
N TYR A 96 16.47 -8.44 23.85
CA TYR A 96 16.83 -7.05 23.58
C TYR A 96 17.54 -6.43 24.78
N VAL A 97 18.49 -5.55 24.51
CA VAL A 97 19.22 -4.77 25.51
C VAL A 97 19.06 -3.29 25.18
N LEU A 98 18.64 -2.51 26.19
CA LEU A 98 18.56 -1.07 26.07
C LEU A 98 19.84 -0.44 26.61
N HIS A 99 20.58 0.25 25.75
CA HIS A 99 21.78 0.97 26.10
C HIS A 99 21.50 2.47 26.29
N ILE A 100 21.99 3.04 27.38
CA ILE A 100 21.89 4.46 27.70
C ILE A 100 23.14 5.18 27.21
N ASN A 101 22.96 6.07 26.23
CA ASN A 101 24.03 6.89 25.71
C ASN A 101 24.36 8.04 26.67
N GLU A 102 25.40 7.86 27.48
CA GLU A 102 25.85 8.83 28.49
C GLU A 102 26.29 10.17 27.87
N GLU A 103 26.89 10.16 26.68
CA GLU A 103 27.27 11.40 25.98
C GLU A 103 26.04 12.25 25.63
N VAL A 104 24.97 11.60 25.16
CA VAL A 104 23.69 12.25 24.87
C VAL A 104 23.03 12.73 26.16
N VAL A 105 23.09 11.94 27.24
CA VAL A 105 22.64 12.38 28.58
C VAL A 105 23.36 13.65 28.98
N HIS A 106 24.69 13.70 28.93
CA HIS A 106 25.47 14.87 29.32
C HIS A 106 25.12 16.11 28.50
N LYS A 107 24.91 15.94 27.20
CA LYS A 107 24.50 17.02 26.29
C LYS A 107 23.11 17.55 26.63
N LEU A 108 22.13 16.68 26.88
CA LEU A 108 20.75 17.06 27.21
C LEU A 108 20.60 17.55 28.66
N SER A 109 21.41 17.02 29.58
CA SER A 109 21.44 17.43 30.98
C SER A 109 22.13 18.78 31.18
N GLN A 110 22.96 19.21 30.21
CA GLN A 110 23.89 20.34 30.32
C GLN A 110 24.84 20.17 31.52
N SER A 111 25.16 18.93 31.86
CA SER A 111 25.98 18.56 33.00
C SER A 111 26.89 17.40 32.63
N LYS A 112 28.13 17.43 33.13
CA LYS A 112 29.06 16.28 33.04
C LYS A 112 28.76 15.20 34.08
N SER A 113 27.73 15.38 34.90
CA SER A 113 27.28 14.36 35.84
C SER A 113 26.35 13.36 35.18
N ASN A 114 26.43 12.09 35.61
CA ASN A 114 25.50 11.01 35.28
C ASN A 114 24.25 11.01 36.17
N ASP A 115 23.86 12.17 36.70
CA ASP A 115 22.68 12.36 37.54
C ASP A 115 21.40 12.46 36.71
N PHE A 116 20.91 11.31 36.26
CA PHE A 116 19.65 11.15 35.55
C PHE A 116 18.88 9.92 36.03
N ALA A 117 17.60 9.85 35.66
CA ALA A 117 16.78 8.69 35.93
C ALA A 117 15.89 8.37 34.73
N CYS A 118 16.13 7.21 34.12
CA CYS A 118 15.32 6.65 33.06
C CYS A 118 14.38 5.58 33.61
N PHE A 119 13.15 5.57 33.11
CA PHE A 119 12.18 4.54 33.45
C PHE A 119 11.40 4.14 32.20
N TYR A 120 10.98 2.88 32.14
CA TYR A 120 10.01 2.44 31.16
C TYR A 120 8.70 2.03 31.83
N GLN A 121 7.63 2.09 31.05
CA GLN A 121 6.35 1.45 31.36
C GLN A 121 6.03 0.51 30.20
N LYS A 122 5.89 -0.78 30.48
CA LYS A 122 5.46 -1.74 29.46
C LYS A 122 4.05 -1.44 28.99
N ILE A 123 3.78 -1.70 27.72
CA ILE A 123 2.45 -1.61 27.13
C ILE A 123 1.74 -2.92 27.44
N ILE A 124 0.66 -2.87 28.22
CA ILE A 124 -0.14 -4.04 28.59
C ILE A 124 -1.37 -4.10 27.69
N TYR A 125 -1.56 -5.26 27.08
CA TYR A 125 -2.72 -5.61 26.27
C TYR A 125 -3.09 -7.08 26.49
N GLY A 126 -4.26 -7.50 26.03
CA GLY A 126 -4.75 -8.89 26.15
C GLY A 126 -6.19 -9.02 26.63
N GLN A 127 -6.80 -7.97 27.20
CA GLN A 127 -8.25 -7.96 27.42
C GLN A 127 -9.03 -7.84 26.11
N SER A 128 -8.44 -7.13 25.14
CA SER A 128 -8.86 -7.08 23.74
C SER A 128 -7.66 -7.39 22.85
N PRO A 129 -7.82 -8.17 21.77
CA PRO A 129 -6.73 -8.43 20.83
C PRO A 129 -6.36 -7.19 20.00
N ASP A 130 -7.27 -6.24 19.85
CA ASP A 130 -7.18 -5.10 18.93
C ASP A 130 -6.89 -3.79 19.64
N ARG A 131 -6.85 -3.78 20.97
CA ARG A 131 -6.70 -2.55 21.76
C ARG A 131 -5.64 -2.71 22.82
N TYR A 132 -5.03 -1.59 23.13
CA TYR A 132 -4.20 -1.43 24.30
C TYR A 132 -5.04 -1.23 25.56
N ASP A 133 -4.68 -1.94 26.64
CA ASP A 133 -5.44 -1.88 27.90
C ASP A 133 -4.93 -0.73 28.78
N LYS A 134 -3.63 -0.72 29.14
CA LYS A 134 -3.05 0.25 30.09
C LYS A 134 -1.52 0.25 30.16
N LYS A 135 -0.97 1.30 30.77
CA LYS A 135 0.47 1.39 31.06
C LYS A 135 0.80 0.49 32.24
N GLY A 136 1.89 -0.25 32.13
CA GLY A 136 2.46 -1.00 33.23
C GLY A 136 3.06 -0.13 34.33
N ILE A 137 3.61 -0.78 35.34
CA ILE A 137 4.32 -0.12 36.45
C ILE A 137 5.60 0.54 35.89
N LYS A 138 5.96 1.68 36.48
CA LYS A 138 7.17 2.42 36.14
C LYS A 138 8.41 1.69 36.66
N THR A 139 9.18 1.10 35.75
CA THR A 139 10.38 0.30 36.06
C THR A 139 11.62 1.11 35.72
N LYS A 140 12.60 1.16 36.64
CA LYS A 140 13.85 1.90 36.45
C LYS A 140 14.72 1.18 35.41
N LEU A 141 15.23 1.95 34.45
CA LEU A 141 16.26 1.48 33.50
C LEU A 141 17.64 1.72 34.10
N THR A 142 18.50 0.72 33.98
CA THR A 142 19.94 0.79 34.26
C THR A 142 20.71 0.79 32.94
N GLN A 143 22.02 1.03 33.00
CA GLN A 143 22.87 0.87 31.83
C GLN A 143 22.81 -0.58 31.32
N ASP A 144 22.76 -0.77 30.01
CA ASP A 144 22.66 -2.07 29.34
C ASP A 144 21.55 -2.97 29.91
N TYR A 145 20.34 -2.41 29.99
CA TYR A 145 19.18 -3.09 30.58
C TYR A 145 18.65 -4.18 29.66
N LEU A 146 18.74 -5.42 30.11
CA LEU A 146 18.14 -6.59 29.47
C LEU A 146 16.61 -6.53 29.59
N VAL A 147 15.90 -6.33 28.48
CA VAL A 147 14.44 -6.20 28.53
C VAL A 147 13.75 -7.57 28.64
N PRO A 148 12.85 -7.74 29.63
CA PRO A 148 12.15 -9.01 29.84
C PRO A 148 11.35 -9.49 28.61
N LEU A 149 11.27 -10.82 28.43
CA LEU A 149 10.57 -11.45 27.30
C LEU A 149 9.07 -11.16 27.25
N ASP A 150 8.44 -10.82 28.38
CA ASP A 150 7.02 -10.43 28.43
C ASP A 150 6.77 -8.97 28.01
N VAL A 151 7.83 -8.23 27.66
CA VAL A 151 7.75 -6.83 27.23
C VAL A 151 7.90 -6.76 25.71
N GLU A 152 6.78 -6.78 25.01
CA GLU A 152 6.73 -6.62 23.55
C GLU A 152 6.70 -5.15 23.11
N GLY A 153 6.47 -4.23 24.05
CA GLY A 153 6.45 -2.80 23.79
C GLY A 153 6.54 -1.98 25.06
N MET A 154 7.16 -0.80 24.98
CA MET A 154 7.34 0.09 26.12
C MET A 154 7.35 1.57 25.75
N LEU A 155 6.98 2.40 26.73
CA LEU A 155 7.14 3.84 26.74
C LEU A 155 8.25 4.22 27.71
N VAL A 156 9.24 4.97 27.25
CA VAL A 156 10.41 5.38 28.03
C VAL A 156 10.34 6.87 28.37
N ASP A 157 10.66 7.22 29.62
CA ASP A 157 10.75 8.58 30.14
C ASP A 157 12.05 8.74 30.93
N CYS A 158 12.99 9.49 30.36
CA CYS A 158 14.27 9.86 30.96
C CYS A 158 14.24 11.31 31.42
N ARG A 159 14.65 11.54 32.68
CA ARG A 159 14.64 12.84 33.34
C ARG A 159 15.94 13.13 34.06
N THR A 160 16.15 14.40 34.43
CA THR A 160 17.17 14.78 35.42
C THR A 160 16.98 14.03 36.73
N ALA A 161 18.04 13.89 37.55
CA ALA A 161 17.98 13.15 38.82
C ALA A 161 16.87 13.61 39.77
N ASP A 162 16.56 14.90 39.80
CA ASP A 162 15.45 15.49 40.58
C ASP A 162 14.05 15.15 40.01
N LYS A 163 13.99 14.46 38.86
CA LYS A 163 12.82 14.05 38.08
C LYS A 163 11.95 15.20 37.58
N LYS A 164 12.41 16.45 37.67
CA LYS A 164 11.63 17.63 37.29
C LYS A 164 11.68 17.87 35.78
N ARG A 165 12.86 17.80 35.18
CA ARG A 165 13.05 18.09 33.75
C ARG A 165 13.13 16.81 32.93
N VAL A 166 12.30 16.74 31.89
CA VAL A 166 12.37 15.66 30.89
C VAL A 166 13.61 15.87 30.02
N LEU A 167 14.45 14.84 29.91
CA LEU A 167 15.57 14.78 28.97
C LEU A 167 15.10 14.21 27.64
N GLN A 168 14.42 13.07 27.67
CA GLN A 168 13.92 12.42 26.47
C GLN A 168 12.76 11.47 26.80
N LYS A 169 11.78 11.40 25.92
CA LYS A 169 10.75 10.34 25.90
C LYS A 169 10.79 9.63 24.55
N ASP A 170 10.72 8.31 24.55
CA ASP A 170 10.67 7.50 23.33
C ASP A 170 9.75 6.29 23.55
N ALA A 171 9.45 5.55 22.49
CA ALA A 171 8.70 4.32 22.54
C ALA A 171 9.38 3.27 21.66
N PHE A 172 9.41 2.04 22.16
CA PHE A 172 10.07 0.90 21.51
C PHE A 172 9.13 -0.29 21.45
N MET A 173 9.17 -1.02 20.35
CA MET A 173 8.53 -2.32 20.19
C MET A 173 9.60 -3.40 19.99
N PHE A 174 9.21 -4.63 20.32
CA PHE A 174 10.08 -5.79 20.30
C PHE A 174 9.33 -6.97 19.70
N VAL A 175 9.83 -7.48 18.58
CA VAL A 175 9.53 -8.84 18.14
C VAL A 175 10.35 -9.77 19.01
N GLN A 176 9.77 -10.20 20.13
CA GLN A 176 10.43 -11.12 21.07
C GLN A 176 10.62 -12.50 20.44
N TYR A 177 11.74 -13.15 20.74
CA TYR A 177 12.05 -14.46 20.18
C TYR A 177 11.07 -15.53 20.69
N GLN A 178 10.66 -16.40 19.78
CA GLN A 178 9.81 -17.54 20.08
C GLN A 178 10.48 -18.79 19.54
N GLU A 179 10.79 -19.72 20.44
CA GLU A 179 11.41 -21.01 20.08
C GLU A 179 10.59 -21.74 19.01
N SER A 180 11.30 -22.32 18.04
CA SER A 180 10.68 -23.22 17.08
C SER A 180 10.21 -24.49 17.78
N PRO A 181 9.01 -25.01 17.45
CA PRO A 181 8.63 -26.36 17.87
C PRO A 181 9.72 -27.37 17.42
N GLN A 182 10.20 -28.20 18.35
CA GLN A 182 11.14 -29.28 18.04
C GLN A 182 10.44 -30.31 17.15
N ASN A 183 10.65 -30.22 15.82
CA ASN A 183 10.45 -31.22 14.74
C ASN A 183 10.14 -30.59 13.36
N SER A 184 10.71 -29.44 13.00
CA SER A 184 10.62 -28.91 11.63
C SER A 184 11.55 -29.68 10.67
N GLN A 185 10.94 -30.33 9.68
CA GLN A 185 11.53 -31.17 8.62
C GLN A 185 12.51 -30.41 7.68
N PRO A 186 13.35 -31.13 6.91
CA PRO A 186 14.67 -30.70 6.42
C PRO A 186 14.67 -29.90 5.10
N ASP A 187 13.52 -29.66 4.47
CA ASP A 187 13.45 -28.96 3.17
C ASP A 187 13.18 -27.46 3.30
N ARG A 188 14.06 -26.66 2.66
CA ARG A 188 13.98 -25.19 2.63
C ARG A 188 12.69 -24.70 1.99
N LYS A 189 11.75 -24.18 2.80
CA LYS A 189 10.57 -23.41 2.35
C LYS A 189 10.92 -21.93 2.19
N ALA A 190 10.27 -21.24 1.26
CA ALA A 190 10.46 -19.81 1.07
C ALA A 190 9.60 -19.01 2.04
N SER A 191 10.22 -18.07 2.76
CA SER A 191 9.48 -17.07 3.55
C SER A 191 8.79 -16.07 2.62
N VAL A 192 7.69 -15.47 3.06
CA VAL A 192 6.91 -14.51 2.28
C VAL A 192 6.68 -13.25 3.09
N ILE A 193 7.15 -12.11 2.58
CA ILE A 193 6.94 -10.81 3.22
C ILE A 193 6.24 -9.89 2.23
N MET A 194 5.08 -9.39 2.64
CA MET A 194 4.28 -8.43 1.90
C MET A 194 4.48 -7.07 2.55
N TYR A 195 5.18 -6.15 1.89
CA TYR A 195 5.39 -4.79 2.37
C TYR A 195 4.65 -3.83 1.46
N GLY A 196 3.59 -3.20 1.97
CA GLY A 196 2.70 -2.38 1.18
C GLY A 196 2.68 -0.91 1.59
N ILE A 197 2.45 -0.05 0.61
CA ILE A 197 2.22 1.38 0.80
C ILE A 197 0.87 1.69 0.16
N ASP A 198 -0.05 2.24 0.94
CA ASP A 198 -1.39 2.59 0.48
C ASP A 198 -1.37 3.68 -0.61
N THR A 199 -2.35 3.69 -1.51
CA THR A 199 -2.59 4.81 -2.44
C THR A 199 -1.43 5.09 -3.44
N VAL A 200 -0.64 4.07 -3.83
CA VAL A 200 0.49 4.23 -4.76
C VAL A 200 0.24 3.54 -6.10
N SER A 201 -0.09 4.36 -7.11
CA SER A 201 -0.16 3.89 -8.49
C SER A 201 1.23 3.57 -9.06
N ARG A 202 1.27 2.71 -10.08
CA ARG A 202 2.46 2.44 -10.90
C ARG A 202 3.11 3.73 -11.41
N THR A 203 2.26 4.66 -11.86
CA THR A 203 2.70 5.93 -12.46
C THR A 203 3.21 6.88 -11.39
N ASN A 204 2.55 6.95 -10.23
CA ASN A 204 2.96 7.83 -9.14
C ASN A 204 4.24 7.37 -8.45
N LEU A 205 4.49 6.06 -8.37
CA LEU A 205 5.79 5.53 -7.94
C LEU A 205 6.93 6.12 -8.78
N ARG A 206 6.77 6.16 -10.11
CA ARG A 206 7.78 6.71 -11.03
C ARG A 206 7.94 8.23 -10.90
N ARG A 207 6.87 8.95 -10.57
CA ARG A 207 6.88 10.41 -10.36
C ARG A 207 7.54 10.79 -9.04
N MET A 208 7.10 10.16 -7.96
CA MET A 208 7.40 10.58 -6.58
C MET A 208 8.56 9.81 -5.96
N MET A 209 8.79 8.56 -6.37
CA MET A 209 9.86 7.73 -5.82
C MET A 209 10.74 7.06 -6.91
N PRO A 210 11.27 7.84 -7.88
CA PRO A 210 12.12 7.30 -8.95
C PRO A 210 13.32 6.44 -8.49
N MET A 211 14.01 6.76 -7.40
CA MET A 211 15.15 5.95 -6.91
C MET A 211 14.70 4.59 -6.36
N ILE A 212 13.52 4.52 -5.75
CA ILE A 212 12.93 3.24 -5.34
C ILE A 212 12.56 2.45 -6.59
N TYR A 213 11.98 3.11 -7.59
CA TYR A 213 11.71 2.47 -8.88
C TYR A 213 12.99 1.93 -9.55
N GLU A 214 14.11 2.66 -9.49
CA GLU A 214 15.41 2.16 -9.95
C GLU A 214 15.87 0.93 -9.17
N PHE A 215 15.76 0.94 -7.84
CA PHE A 215 16.09 -0.23 -7.00
C PHE A 215 15.24 -1.46 -7.37
N LEU A 216 13.93 -1.26 -7.59
CA LEU A 216 12.98 -2.33 -7.93
C LEU A 216 13.14 -2.89 -9.36
N LYS A 217 14.07 -2.34 -10.16
CA LYS A 217 14.49 -2.93 -11.45
C LYS A 217 15.73 -3.82 -11.33
N SER A 218 16.29 -3.96 -10.14
CA SER A 218 17.44 -4.82 -9.89
C SER A 218 17.10 -6.31 -10.12
N PRO A 219 18.10 -7.16 -10.41
CA PRO A 219 17.87 -8.57 -10.71
C PRO A 219 17.08 -9.30 -9.61
N GLY A 220 16.01 -9.98 -10.00
CA GLY A 220 15.17 -10.76 -9.10
C GLY A 220 13.80 -10.15 -8.85
N TRP A 221 13.63 -8.85 -9.11
CA TRP A 221 12.35 -8.18 -9.09
C TRP A 221 11.62 -8.33 -10.43
N TYR A 222 10.31 -8.52 -10.35
CA TYR A 222 9.40 -8.60 -11.48
C TYR A 222 8.25 -7.60 -11.27
N GLU A 223 8.10 -6.65 -12.19
CA GLU A 223 7.01 -5.67 -12.15
C GLU A 223 5.79 -6.24 -12.88
N MET A 224 4.69 -6.45 -12.16
CA MET A 224 3.45 -6.93 -12.75
C MET A 224 2.74 -5.75 -13.43
N MET A 225 3.11 -5.41 -14.67
CA MET A 225 2.63 -4.21 -15.40
C MET A 225 1.13 -4.20 -15.67
N GLY A 226 0.53 -5.38 -15.80
CA GLY A 226 -0.90 -5.57 -15.96
C GLY A 226 -1.67 -5.83 -14.66
N TYR A 227 -1.07 -5.61 -13.49
CA TYR A 227 -1.80 -5.74 -12.23
C TYR A 227 -2.87 -4.64 -12.11
N ASN A 228 -4.13 -5.06 -11.93
CA ASN A 228 -5.31 -4.22 -11.86
C ASN A 228 -6.08 -4.55 -10.58
N LYS A 229 -6.51 -3.53 -9.86
CA LYS A 229 -7.34 -3.71 -8.65
C LYS A 229 -8.71 -4.31 -8.99
N VAL A 230 -9.38 -4.94 -8.04
CA VAL A 230 -10.70 -5.57 -8.26
C VAL A 230 -11.87 -4.77 -7.68
N SER A 231 -11.57 -3.78 -6.82
CA SER A 231 -12.59 -2.98 -6.15
C SER A 231 -12.10 -1.55 -5.83
N ASP A 232 -12.93 -0.75 -5.16
CA ASP A 232 -12.73 0.70 -4.99
C ASP A 232 -11.56 1.06 -4.06
N ASN A 233 -11.61 0.62 -2.80
CA ASN A 233 -10.70 1.04 -1.72
C ASN A 233 -9.91 -0.11 -1.09
N SER A 234 -9.18 0.15 0.00
CA SER A 234 -8.24 -0.81 0.58
C SER A 234 -8.86 -2.11 1.06
N PHE A 235 -9.95 -2.03 1.83
CA PHE A 235 -10.58 -3.23 2.41
C PHE A 235 -10.94 -4.29 1.37
N PRO A 236 -11.76 -4.05 0.34
CA PRO A 236 -12.13 -5.09 -0.62
C PRO A 236 -10.95 -5.59 -1.46
N ASN A 237 -9.97 -4.75 -1.80
CA ASN A 237 -8.79 -5.17 -2.56
C ASN A 237 -7.85 -6.06 -1.74
N ILE A 238 -7.52 -5.65 -0.51
CA ILE A 238 -6.71 -6.45 0.41
C ILE A 238 -7.46 -7.72 0.81
N PHE A 239 -8.76 -7.64 1.06
CA PHE A 239 -9.60 -8.80 1.40
C PHE A 239 -9.59 -9.85 0.29
N ALA A 240 -9.76 -9.45 -0.98
CA ALA A 240 -9.66 -10.35 -2.12
C ALA A 240 -8.27 -11.00 -2.23
N MET A 241 -7.21 -10.23 -1.99
CA MET A 241 -5.82 -10.70 -2.04
C MET A 241 -5.48 -11.70 -0.93
N LEU A 242 -6.10 -11.56 0.25
CA LEU A 242 -5.78 -12.39 1.41
C LEU A 242 -6.78 -13.52 1.66
N THR A 243 -7.92 -13.55 0.99
CA THR A 243 -8.97 -14.56 1.23
C THR A 243 -9.42 -15.28 -0.03
N GLY A 244 -9.24 -14.68 -1.21
CA GLY A 244 -9.83 -15.19 -2.45
C GLY A 244 -11.34 -14.94 -2.58
N TYR A 245 -11.92 -14.14 -1.68
CA TYR A 245 -13.32 -13.70 -1.67
C TYR A 245 -13.43 -12.18 -1.80
N SER A 246 -14.52 -11.68 -2.36
CA SER A 246 -15.01 -10.32 -2.18
C SER A 246 -15.77 -10.22 -0.85
N PRO A 247 -15.88 -9.02 -0.25
CA PRO A 247 -16.67 -8.84 0.96
C PRO A 247 -18.14 -9.25 0.81
N GLU A 248 -18.73 -9.03 -0.36
CA GLU A 248 -20.13 -9.34 -0.66
C GLU A 248 -20.37 -10.86 -0.71
N THR A 249 -19.50 -11.58 -1.42
CA THR A 249 -19.55 -13.04 -1.43
C THR A 249 -19.28 -13.59 -0.03
N ALA A 250 -18.27 -13.10 0.67
CA ALA A 250 -17.97 -13.55 2.03
C ALA A 250 -19.15 -13.32 2.98
N ALA A 251 -19.89 -12.22 2.85
CA ALA A 251 -21.05 -11.94 3.69
C ALA A 251 -22.18 -12.97 3.53
N THR A 252 -22.35 -13.52 2.32
CA THR A 252 -23.39 -14.52 2.02
C THR A 252 -22.94 -15.96 2.23
N GLN A 253 -21.68 -16.27 1.94
CA GLN A 253 -21.15 -17.64 1.94
C GLN A 253 -20.44 -18.02 3.25
N LEU A 254 -19.94 -17.04 4.00
CA LEU A 254 -19.09 -17.29 5.18
C LEU A 254 -19.60 -16.54 6.41
N CYS A 255 -19.40 -15.22 6.43
CA CYS A 255 -19.78 -14.34 7.54
C CYS A 255 -19.71 -12.88 7.08
N ASN A 256 -20.72 -12.09 7.45
CA ASN A 256 -20.70 -10.66 7.17
C ASN A 256 -19.64 -9.96 8.02
N THR A 257 -18.58 -9.47 7.39
CA THR A 257 -17.44 -8.81 8.06
C THR A 257 -17.81 -7.52 8.82
N ASP A 258 -19.01 -6.98 8.64
CA ASP A 258 -19.54 -5.88 9.47
C ASP A 258 -20.10 -6.36 10.83
N THR A 259 -20.26 -7.66 11.04
CA THR A 259 -20.75 -8.26 12.28
C THR A 259 -19.59 -8.68 13.19
N ASP A 260 -19.75 -8.46 14.50
CA ASP A 260 -18.73 -8.81 15.49
C ASP A 260 -18.35 -10.30 15.45
N GLY A 261 -17.06 -10.59 15.59
CA GLY A 261 -16.49 -11.94 15.48
C GLY A 261 -16.53 -12.58 14.09
N CYS A 262 -17.05 -11.92 13.05
CA CYS A 262 -17.07 -12.50 11.70
C CYS A 262 -15.69 -12.50 11.03
N LEU A 263 -14.85 -11.47 11.23
CA LEU A 263 -13.49 -11.45 10.67
C LEU A 263 -12.67 -12.67 11.14
N ASP A 264 -12.88 -13.12 12.38
CA ASP A 264 -12.21 -14.31 12.91
C ASP A 264 -12.61 -15.62 12.21
N LYS A 265 -13.76 -15.66 11.51
CA LYS A 265 -14.24 -16.83 10.77
C LYS A 265 -13.78 -16.85 9.31
N ILE A 266 -13.34 -15.72 8.77
CA ILE A 266 -12.87 -15.61 7.39
C ILE A 266 -11.59 -16.45 7.19
N PRO A 267 -11.47 -17.23 6.10
CA PRO A 267 -10.31 -18.05 5.81
C PRO A 267 -9.16 -17.22 5.22
N PHE A 268 -8.63 -16.29 6.02
CA PHE A 268 -7.45 -15.53 5.63
C PHE A 268 -6.25 -16.45 5.39
N ILE A 269 -5.47 -16.13 4.37
CA ILE A 269 -4.33 -16.93 3.89
C ILE A 269 -3.30 -17.18 4.99
N TRP A 270 -3.10 -16.23 5.90
CA TRP A 270 -2.18 -16.39 7.03
C TRP A 270 -2.56 -17.55 7.96
N LYS A 271 -3.83 -17.95 8.03
CA LYS A 271 -4.27 -19.12 8.80
C LYS A 271 -3.78 -20.42 8.16
N GLU A 272 -3.80 -20.50 6.83
CA GLU A 272 -3.20 -21.62 6.08
C GLU A 272 -1.68 -21.65 6.28
N TYR A 273 -1.01 -20.50 6.17
CA TYR A 273 0.44 -20.39 6.45
C TYR A 273 0.80 -20.86 7.87
N LYS A 274 0.04 -20.43 8.88
CA LYS A 274 0.22 -20.88 10.27
C LYS A 274 0.07 -22.40 10.40
N THR A 275 -0.94 -22.98 9.74
CA THR A 275 -1.18 -24.43 9.75
C THR A 275 -0.04 -25.20 9.07
N GLU A 276 0.59 -24.61 8.04
CA GLU A 276 1.73 -25.18 7.30
C GLU A 276 3.10 -24.91 7.97
N GLY A 277 3.08 -24.44 9.22
CA GLY A 277 4.25 -24.28 10.08
C GLY A 277 4.97 -22.92 9.97
N TYR A 278 4.40 -21.94 9.27
CA TYR A 278 4.97 -20.61 9.20
C TYR A 278 4.69 -19.82 10.48
N LEU A 279 5.65 -19.01 10.91
CA LEU A 279 5.36 -17.93 11.85
C LEU A 279 4.67 -16.78 11.12
N THR A 280 3.62 -16.20 11.71
CA THR A 280 2.78 -15.20 11.04
C THR A 280 2.85 -13.81 11.69
N ALA A 281 2.88 -12.75 10.86
CA ALA A 281 2.86 -11.37 11.33
C ALA A 281 1.88 -10.48 10.54
N TYR A 282 1.22 -9.54 11.23
CA TYR A 282 0.44 -8.47 10.61
C TYR A 282 0.68 -7.15 11.34
N ALA A 283 1.03 -6.11 10.58
CA ALA A 283 1.25 -4.77 11.11
C ALA A 283 0.79 -3.68 10.15
N GLU A 284 0.11 -2.69 10.69
CA GLU A 284 -0.44 -1.57 9.94
C GLU A 284 -0.38 -0.31 10.81
N ASP A 285 0.04 0.83 10.22
CA ASP A 285 -0.02 2.14 10.91
C ASP A 285 -1.39 2.82 10.74
N GLU A 286 -1.59 3.94 11.44
CA GLU A 286 -2.85 4.70 11.46
C GLU A 286 -4.03 3.90 12.04
N GLU A 287 -4.12 3.84 13.38
CA GLU A 287 -5.08 2.99 14.15
C GLU A 287 -6.52 3.13 13.65
N SER A 288 -6.91 4.37 13.28
CA SER A 288 -8.26 4.74 12.89
C SER A 288 -8.63 4.33 11.46
N ALA A 289 -7.64 4.20 10.58
CA ALA A 289 -7.80 3.84 9.17
C ALA A 289 -7.37 2.40 8.84
N ASN A 290 -6.92 1.64 9.85
CA ASN A 290 -6.54 0.23 9.68
C ASN A 290 -7.58 -0.55 8.88
N THR A 291 -7.11 -1.32 7.90
CA THR A 291 -7.89 -2.00 6.86
C THR A 291 -9.04 -2.83 7.45
N PHE A 292 -8.79 -3.58 8.53
CA PHE A 292 -9.75 -4.49 9.16
C PHE A 292 -10.54 -3.86 10.32
N ASN A 293 -10.35 -2.56 10.62
CA ASN A 293 -10.97 -1.86 11.74
C ASN A 293 -11.73 -0.59 11.33
N TYR A 294 -11.39 0.04 10.21
CA TYR A 294 -12.11 1.21 9.72
C TYR A 294 -13.56 0.85 9.40
N MET A 295 -14.50 1.38 10.21
CA MET A 295 -15.92 1.01 10.21
C MET A 295 -16.16 -0.51 10.18
N LYS A 296 -15.34 -1.27 10.90
CA LYS A 296 -15.46 -2.71 11.10
C LYS A 296 -15.28 -3.01 12.59
N PRO A 297 -15.86 -4.11 13.12
CA PRO A 297 -15.68 -4.48 14.53
C PRO A 297 -14.21 -4.78 14.89
N GLY A 298 -13.41 -5.20 13.92
CA GLY A 298 -12.05 -5.71 14.16
C GLY A 298 -12.04 -7.21 14.42
N PHE A 299 -10.90 -7.70 14.89
CA PHE A 299 -10.74 -9.10 15.27
C PHE A 299 -11.14 -9.32 16.74
N GLY A 300 -11.87 -10.40 17.01
CA GLY A 300 -12.23 -10.85 18.36
C GLY A 300 -11.14 -11.73 18.99
N VAL A 301 -10.23 -12.28 18.18
CA VAL A 301 -9.02 -12.98 18.64
C VAL A 301 -7.77 -12.51 17.88
N LYS A 302 -6.58 -12.71 18.45
CA LYS A 302 -5.32 -12.32 17.80
C LYS A 302 -5.18 -13.03 16.42
N PRO A 303 -5.12 -12.30 15.29
CA PRO A 303 -5.21 -12.92 13.95
C PRO A 303 -3.92 -13.62 13.51
N THR A 304 -2.76 -13.17 14.00
CA THR A 304 -1.41 -13.66 13.66
C THR A 304 -0.56 -13.82 14.92
N ASP A 305 0.57 -14.52 14.83
CA ASP A 305 1.46 -14.73 15.99
C ASP A 305 2.08 -13.41 16.47
N TYR A 306 2.42 -12.52 15.54
CA TYR A 306 2.87 -11.15 15.80
C TYR A 306 1.87 -10.16 15.24
N TYR A 307 1.19 -9.43 16.13
CA TYR A 307 0.10 -8.53 15.77
C TYR A 307 0.34 -7.15 16.37
N PHE A 308 0.57 -6.17 15.50
CA PHE A 308 1.07 -4.84 15.91
C PHE A 308 -0.03 -3.91 16.45
N ARG A 309 -1.31 -4.21 16.17
CA ARG A 309 -2.41 -3.26 16.39
C ARG A 309 -2.52 -2.73 17.84
N PRO A 310 -2.40 -3.55 18.91
CA PRO A 310 -2.40 -3.01 20.27
C PRO A 310 -1.30 -1.98 20.51
N PHE A 311 -0.14 -2.16 19.88
CA PHE A 311 0.99 -1.25 20.07
C PHE A 311 0.76 0.09 19.36
N ILE A 312 0.25 0.12 18.12
CA ILE A 312 -0.08 1.40 17.45
C ILE A 312 -1.15 2.17 18.23
N SER A 313 -2.15 1.48 18.78
CA SER A 313 -3.16 2.08 19.67
C SER A 313 -2.53 2.75 20.90
N ALA A 314 -1.54 2.11 21.52
CA ALA A 314 -0.79 2.70 22.62
C ALA A 314 0.06 3.90 22.18
N LEU A 315 0.75 3.80 21.03
CA LEU A 315 1.58 4.88 20.51
C LEU A 315 0.76 6.14 20.24
N GLU A 316 -0.36 6.01 19.53
CA GLU A 316 -1.21 7.14 19.18
C GLU A 316 -1.88 7.77 20.40
N LYS A 317 -2.18 6.98 21.43
CA LYS A 317 -2.77 7.47 22.68
C LYS A 317 -1.77 8.13 23.61
N GLU A 318 -0.54 7.62 23.69
CA GLU A 318 0.41 7.95 24.77
C GLU A 318 1.60 8.80 24.31
N THR A 319 1.83 8.94 22.99
CA THR A 319 2.92 9.76 22.45
C THR A 319 2.41 11.08 21.86
N PRO A 320 3.23 12.14 21.84
CA PRO A 320 2.90 13.35 21.10
C PRO A 320 2.73 13.06 19.60
N ILE A 321 1.56 13.40 19.05
CA ILE A 321 1.30 13.24 17.61
C ILE A 321 1.69 14.52 16.88
N ARG A 322 2.44 14.37 15.78
CA ARG A 322 2.58 15.41 14.76
C ARG A 322 1.92 14.94 13.48
N PHE A 323 0.99 15.71 12.95
CA PHE A 323 0.36 15.42 11.65
C PHE A 323 1.25 15.83 10.49
N CYS A 324 1.04 15.24 9.33
CA CYS A 324 1.70 15.63 8.10
C CYS A 324 1.30 17.06 7.68
N PRO A 325 2.19 17.83 7.02
CA PRO A 325 1.83 19.17 6.56
C PRO A 325 0.71 19.12 5.52
N GLY A 326 -0.45 19.70 5.85
CA GLY A 326 -1.57 19.82 4.90
C GLY A 326 -2.45 18.57 4.77
N CYS A 327 -2.30 17.57 5.64
CA CYS A 327 -3.16 16.39 5.70
C CYS A 327 -3.47 15.95 7.13
N LEU A 328 -4.32 14.93 7.28
CA LEU A 328 -4.81 14.45 8.58
C LEU A 328 -4.09 13.18 9.06
N MET A 329 -3.09 12.70 8.32
CA MET A 329 -2.32 11.51 8.69
C MET A 329 -1.33 11.80 9.82
N LYS A 330 -1.22 10.84 10.75
CA LYS A 330 -0.26 10.90 11.87
C LYS A 330 1.15 10.65 11.34
N TYR A 331 1.94 11.72 11.21
CA TYR A 331 3.26 11.67 10.61
C TYR A 331 4.35 11.25 11.62
N CYS A 332 4.31 11.80 12.83
CA CYS A 332 5.18 11.37 13.94
C CYS A 332 4.37 10.87 15.12
N LEU A 333 4.86 9.79 15.73
CA LEU A 333 4.42 9.28 17.02
C LEU A 333 5.60 9.42 17.98
N GLY A 334 5.56 10.46 18.80
CA GLY A 334 6.69 10.90 19.61
C GLY A 334 7.86 11.35 18.74
N ARG A 335 9.00 10.65 18.87
CA ARG A 335 10.26 10.99 18.20
C ARG A 335 10.45 10.31 16.86
N ARG A 336 9.57 9.39 16.48
CA ARG A 336 9.74 8.51 15.31
C ARG A 336 8.62 8.75 14.30
N LEU A 337 8.94 8.52 13.03
CA LEU A 337 7.93 8.50 11.97
C LEU A 337 7.00 7.31 12.19
N ALA A 338 5.72 7.46 11.87
CA ALA A 338 4.74 6.38 12.02
C ALA A 338 5.16 5.10 11.26
N ASN A 339 5.61 5.19 9.99
CA ASN A 339 6.10 4.00 9.26
C ASN A 339 7.35 3.38 9.87
N SER A 340 8.17 4.13 10.61
CA SER A 340 9.42 3.57 11.11
C SER A 340 9.14 2.46 12.11
N TYR A 341 8.02 2.52 12.85
CA TYR A 341 7.57 1.40 13.65
C TYR A 341 7.17 0.18 12.82
N ILE A 342 6.46 0.36 11.70
CA ILE A 342 6.07 -0.76 10.82
C ILE A 342 7.29 -1.40 10.14
N PHE A 343 8.20 -0.56 9.64
CA PHE A 343 9.47 -1.00 9.06
C PHE A 343 10.31 -1.75 10.09
N ASP A 344 10.53 -1.16 11.27
CA ASP A 344 11.35 -1.78 12.30
C ASP A 344 10.70 -3.11 12.74
N TYR A 345 9.36 -3.22 12.79
CA TYR A 345 8.66 -4.45 13.20
C TYR A 345 8.87 -5.55 12.15
N CYS A 346 8.76 -5.19 10.87
CA CYS A 346 9.09 -6.06 9.74
C CYS A 346 10.55 -6.53 9.77
N ARG A 347 11.47 -5.59 9.93
CA ARG A 347 12.91 -5.86 10.02
C ARG A 347 13.22 -6.79 11.17
N GLN A 348 12.65 -6.51 12.35
CA GLN A 348 12.86 -7.33 13.52
C GLN A 348 12.32 -8.75 13.35
N PHE A 349 11.16 -8.89 12.71
CA PHE A 349 10.56 -10.19 12.40
C PHE A 349 11.43 -11.02 11.44
N MET A 350 11.93 -10.41 10.37
CA MET A 350 12.81 -11.09 9.42
C MET A 350 14.15 -11.48 10.05
N GLN A 351 14.84 -10.54 10.70
CA GLN A 351 16.14 -10.79 11.31
C GLN A 351 16.10 -11.89 12.38
N ARG A 352 14.97 -12.06 13.08
CA ARG A 352 14.81 -13.08 14.13
C ARG A 352 14.54 -14.47 13.62
N PHE A 353 13.79 -14.62 12.53
CA PHE A 353 13.19 -15.92 12.21
C PHE A 353 13.48 -16.43 10.80
N VAL A 354 13.80 -15.57 9.84
CA VAL A 354 13.82 -15.96 8.41
C VAL A 354 14.87 -17.02 8.07
N ALA A 355 15.97 -17.07 8.84
CA ALA A 355 17.03 -18.06 8.68
C ALA A 355 16.72 -19.39 9.39
N GLU A 356 15.83 -19.37 10.39
CA GLU A 356 15.60 -20.49 11.31
C GLU A 356 14.33 -21.28 10.95
N ARG A 357 13.29 -20.59 10.45
CA ARG A 357 11.99 -21.16 10.11
C ARG A 357 11.29 -20.32 9.03
N PRO A 358 10.37 -20.91 8.25
CA PRO A 358 9.59 -20.14 7.29
C PRO A 358 8.69 -19.14 8.00
N ILE A 359 8.60 -17.93 7.45
CA ILE A 359 7.75 -16.85 7.98
C ILE A 359 6.85 -16.27 6.91
N TRP A 360 5.66 -15.83 7.32
CA TRP A 360 4.74 -15.05 6.51
C TRP A 360 4.41 -13.76 7.24
N GLY A 361 4.41 -12.63 6.56
CA GLY A 361 3.93 -11.40 7.18
C GLY A 361 3.48 -10.34 6.20
N MET A 362 2.49 -9.55 6.61
CA MET A 362 2.05 -8.36 5.89
C MET A 362 2.25 -7.11 6.76
N PHE A 363 2.97 -6.14 6.19
CA PHE A 363 3.36 -4.88 6.84
C PHE A 363 2.90 -3.74 5.94
N TRP A 364 2.07 -2.85 6.47
CA TRP A 364 1.32 -1.88 5.68
C TRP A 364 1.48 -0.46 6.22
N SER A 365 1.68 0.50 5.33
CA SER A 365 1.83 1.90 5.71
C SER A 365 0.92 2.82 4.91
N ASN A 366 0.12 3.59 5.63
CA ASN A 366 -0.83 4.60 5.18
C ASN A 366 -0.27 6.02 5.32
N HIS A 367 0.59 6.26 6.33
CA HIS A 367 0.83 7.60 6.88
C HIS A 367 1.40 8.66 5.90
N PHE A 368 2.06 8.25 4.82
CA PHE A 368 2.81 9.14 3.91
C PHE A 368 2.29 9.16 2.47
N SER A 369 1.10 8.62 2.23
CA SER A 369 0.54 8.48 0.88
C SER A 369 -0.98 8.59 0.81
N HIS A 370 -1.70 8.19 1.87
CA HIS A 370 -3.17 8.10 1.87
C HIS A 370 -3.85 9.45 1.55
N ASP A 371 -3.52 10.51 2.31
CA ASP A 371 -4.13 11.84 2.12
C ASP A 371 -3.36 12.74 1.15
N ASP A 372 -2.04 12.56 1.06
CA ASP A 372 -1.16 13.35 0.20
C ASP A 372 -0.19 12.44 -0.55
N PHE A 373 -0.55 12.10 -1.78
CA PHE A 373 0.25 11.27 -2.67
C PHE A 373 1.55 11.96 -3.16
N PHE A 374 1.73 13.27 -2.94
CA PHE A 374 3.02 13.93 -3.17
C PHE A 374 4.01 13.75 -2.02
N MET A 375 3.53 13.40 -0.81
CA MET A 375 4.36 13.13 0.36
C MET A 375 5.32 11.93 0.18
N LEU A 376 5.01 11.05 -0.78
CA LEU A 376 5.92 10.02 -1.26
C LEU A 376 7.31 10.56 -1.64
N SER A 377 7.39 11.76 -2.24
CA SER A 377 8.67 12.37 -2.65
C SER A 377 9.59 12.72 -1.48
N ALA A 378 9.01 13.20 -0.37
CA ALA A 378 9.72 13.42 0.87
C ALA A 378 10.28 12.11 1.47
N MET A 379 9.55 11.00 1.32
CA MET A 379 9.87 9.73 1.97
C MET A 379 10.80 8.83 1.16
N GLN A 380 11.03 9.13 -0.11
CA GLN A 380 11.79 8.29 -1.02
C GLN A 380 13.16 7.85 -0.48
N HIS A 381 13.97 8.77 0.08
CA HIS A 381 15.29 8.43 0.61
C HIS A 381 15.20 7.52 1.85
N LYS A 382 14.18 7.74 2.70
CA LYS A 382 13.94 6.92 3.89
C LYS A 382 13.55 5.50 3.50
N ILE A 383 12.58 5.34 2.61
CA ILE A 383 12.11 4.01 2.18
C ILE A 383 13.19 3.28 1.36
N LEU A 384 13.98 3.98 0.54
CA LEU A 384 15.13 3.36 -0.13
C LEU A 384 16.13 2.83 0.90
N LYS A 385 16.45 3.61 1.94
CA LYS A 385 17.33 3.15 3.02
C LYS A 385 16.75 1.93 3.74
N ASP A 386 15.44 1.91 3.95
CA ASP A 386 14.73 0.78 4.56
C ASP A 386 14.87 -0.50 3.72
N LEU A 387 14.68 -0.43 2.40
CA LEU A 387 14.89 -1.56 1.48
C LEU A 387 16.35 -2.02 1.45
N LEU A 388 17.31 -1.08 1.45
CA LEU A 388 18.74 -1.40 1.51
C LEU A 388 19.13 -2.05 2.84
N ASN A 389 18.47 -1.69 3.95
CA ASN A 389 18.69 -2.36 5.23
C ASN A 389 18.22 -3.82 5.17
N PHE A 390 17.07 -4.12 4.55
CA PHE A 390 16.65 -5.51 4.34
C PHE A 390 17.65 -6.31 3.51
N GLU A 391 18.23 -5.71 2.48
CA GLU A 391 19.30 -6.33 1.69
C GLU A 391 20.56 -6.57 2.53
N ALA A 392 21.01 -5.57 3.29
CA ALA A 392 22.19 -5.67 4.15
C ALA A 392 22.03 -6.72 5.26
N ASP A 393 20.80 -6.93 5.75
CA ASP A 393 20.46 -7.97 6.73
C ASP A 393 20.39 -9.38 6.10
N GLY A 394 20.50 -9.51 4.77
CA GLY A 394 20.35 -10.78 4.07
C GLY A 394 18.91 -11.26 3.91
N ALA A 395 17.90 -10.41 4.14
CA ALA A 395 16.49 -10.81 4.09
C ALA A 395 16.08 -11.35 2.70
N PHE A 396 16.65 -10.79 1.63
CA PHE A 396 16.44 -11.20 0.24
C PHE A 396 17.10 -12.53 -0.14
N GLU A 397 17.88 -13.15 0.75
CA GLU A 397 18.43 -14.49 0.50
C GLU A 397 17.41 -15.59 0.79
N HIS A 398 16.37 -15.31 1.58
CA HIS A 398 15.41 -16.33 2.05
C HIS A 398 13.96 -16.03 1.66
N THR A 399 13.67 -14.79 1.29
CA THR A 399 12.31 -14.26 1.26
C THR A 399 11.85 -13.96 -0.15
N ILE A 400 10.66 -14.44 -0.49
CA ILE A 400 9.84 -13.87 -1.57
C ILE A 400 9.23 -12.59 -1.04
N MET A 401 9.61 -11.44 -1.57
CA MET A 401 9.05 -10.14 -1.16
C MET A 401 8.03 -9.66 -2.17
N ILE A 402 6.85 -9.28 -1.68
CA ILE A 402 5.82 -8.59 -2.47
C ILE A 402 5.80 -7.13 -2.01
N PHE A 403 6.28 -6.23 -2.85
CA PHE A 403 6.26 -4.78 -2.62
C PHE A 403 5.17 -4.14 -3.45
N PHE A 404 4.10 -3.63 -2.82
CA PHE A 404 2.84 -3.41 -3.52
C PHE A 404 1.99 -2.26 -2.97
N SER A 405 0.94 -1.94 -3.71
CA SER A 405 -0.18 -1.12 -3.28
C SER A 405 -1.49 -1.81 -3.68
N ASP A 406 -2.59 -1.37 -3.09
CA ASP A 406 -3.95 -1.88 -3.23
C ASP A 406 -4.75 -1.06 -4.27
N HIS A 407 -4.52 0.25 -4.31
CA HIS A 407 -5.05 1.17 -5.31
C HIS A 407 -4.13 2.40 -5.50
N GLY A 408 -4.41 3.22 -6.52
CA GLY A 408 -3.76 4.53 -6.65
C GLY A 408 -4.54 5.66 -5.96
N ALA A 409 -4.23 6.91 -6.32
CA ALA A 409 -4.97 8.07 -5.80
C ALA A 409 -6.45 7.98 -6.16
N ARG A 410 -7.33 8.13 -5.16
CA ARG A 410 -8.80 8.18 -5.32
C ARG A 410 -9.36 9.60 -5.25
N PHE A 411 -8.56 10.54 -4.75
CA PHE A 411 -8.95 11.93 -4.54
C PHE A 411 -7.82 12.89 -4.94
N GLY A 412 -8.18 14.16 -5.04
CA GLY A 412 -7.22 15.25 -5.21
C GLY A 412 -6.82 15.51 -6.67
N PRO A 413 -5.79 16.34 -6.89
CA PRO A 413 -5.45 16.87 -8.21
C PRO A 413 -5.27 15.82 -9.32
N LEU A 414 -4.80 14.61 -9.00
CA LEU A 414 -4.59 13.56 -10.00
C LEU A 414 -5.91 13.05 -10.59
N MET A 415 -7.05 13.17 -9.88
CA MET A 415 -8.36 12.72 -10.36
C MET A 415 -8.93 13.60 -11.47
N HIS A 416 -8.38 14.80 -11.66
CA HIS A 416 -8.78 15.73 -12.71
C HIS A 416 -7.97 15.57 -14.01
N MET A 417 -6.94 14.71 -14.03
CA MET A 417 -6.18 14.41 -15.24
C MET A 417 -6.96 13.49 -16.17
N GLU A 418 -6.59 13.47 -17.45
CA GLU A 418 -7.11 12.55 -18.47
C GLU A 418 -6.90 11.09 -18.03
N GLU A 419 -5.70 10.74 -17.56
CA GLU A 419 -5.36 9.36 -17.20
C GLU A 419 -5.77 8.97 -15.76
N ALA A 420 -6.59 9.77 -15.07
CA ALA A 420 -7.03 9.51 -13.70
C ALA A 420 -7.65 8.12 -13.50
N PHE A 421 -8.34 7.61 -14.51
CA PHE A 421 -8.93 6.27 -14.47
C PHE A 421 -7.86 5.19 -14.27
N LEU A 422 -6.73 5.30 -14.98
CA LEU A 422 -5.59 4.39 -14.87
C LEU A 422 -4.78 4.67 -13.59
N GLU A 423 -4.64 5.93 -13.22
CA GLU A 423 -3.98 6.36 -11.98
C GLU A 423 -4.57 5.65 -10.77
N GLU A 424 -5.90 5.62 -10.65
CA GLU A 424 -6.60 5.02 -9.52
C GLU A 424 -6.59 3.47 -9.53
N ARG A 425 -6.60 2.86 -10.73
CA ARG A 425 -6.87 1.42 -10.94
C ARG A 425 -5.64 0.55 -11.18
N LEU A 426 -4.48 1.15 -11.44
CA LEU A 426 -3.20 0.45 -11.66
C LEU A 426 -2.20 0.70 -10.52
N PRO A 427 -2.41 0.08 -9.35
CA PRO A 427 -1.44 0.13 -8.25
C PRO A 427 -0.09 -0.50 -8.63
N MET A 428 0.96 -0.14 -7.89
CA MET A 428 2.26 -0.80 -8.03
C MET A 428 2.21 -2.25 -7.50
N MET A 429 2.93 -3.16 -8.18
CA MET A 429 3.05 -4.56 -7.78
C MET A 429 4.39 -5.11 -8.26
N PHE A 430 5.29 -5.34 -7.32
CA PHE A 430 6.62 -5.88 -7.55
C PHE A 430 6.81 -7.16 -6.73
N ILE A 431 7.27 -8.21 -7.38
CA ILE A 431 7.53 -9.51 -6.74
C ILE A 431 9.02 -9.81 -6.87
N TYR A 432 9.69 -9.99 -5.74
CA TYR A 432 11.07 -10.45 -5.66
C TYR A 432 11.11 -11.94 -5.38
N LEU A 433 11.92 -12.68 -6.14
CA LEU A 433 12.23 -14.09 -5.85
C LEU A 433 13.67 -14.21 -5.37
N PRO A 434 13.98 -14.89 -4.25
CA PRO A 434 15.35 -15.01 -3.75
C PRO A 434 16.23 -15.89 -4.68
N PRO A 435 17.57 -15.70 -4.69
CA PRO A 435 18.46 -16.37 -5.67
C PRO A 435 18.29 -17.90 -5.73
N TRP A 436 18.31 -18.57 -4.57
CA TRP A 436 18.14 -20.02 -4.47
C TRP A 436 16.80 -20.50 -5.03
N PHE A 437 15.73 -19.70 -4.89
CA PHE A 437 14.40 -20.06 -5.36
C PHE A 437 14.33 -19.97 -6.88
N ARG A 438 14.98 -18.96 -7.47
CA ARG A 438 15.10 -18.84 -8.94
C ARG A 438 15.93 -19.98 -9.53
N GLU A 439 16.97 -20.42 -8.83
CA GLU A 439 17.80 -21.55 -9.25
C GLU A 439 17.07 -22.89 -9.13
N LYS A 440 16.37 -23.13 -8.01
CA LYS A 440 15.62 -24.36 -7.77
C LYS A 440 14.34 -24.46 -8.60
N TYR A 441 13.66 -23.33 -8.85
CA TYR A 441 12.38 -23.27 -9.57
C TYR A 441 12.41 -22.26 -10.75
N PRO A 442 13.27 -22.48 -11.77
CA PRO A 442 13.43 -21.55 -12.88
C PRO A 442 12.13 -21.37 -13.70
N GLN A 443 11.22 -22.35 -13.68
CA GLN A 443 9.92 -22.27 -14.33
C GLN A 443 9.04 -21.16 -13.74
N TYR A 444 9.09 -20.93 -12.42
CA TYR A 444 8.29 -19.89 -11.76
C TYR A 444 8.85 -18.50 -12.04
N ALA A 445 10.19 -18.36 -12.05
CA ALA A 445 10.86 -17.13 -12.49
C ALA A 445 10.52 -16.79 -13.95
N LYS A 446 10.52 -17.79 -14.84
CA LYS A 446 10.11 -17.62 -16.24
C LYS A 446 8.64 -17.20 -16.36
N ALA A 447 7.75 -17.81 -15.58
CA ALA A 447 6.33 -17.44 -15.57
C ALA A 447 6.13 -15.99 -15.12
N LEU A 448 6.75 -15.55 -14.02
CA LEU A 448 6.71 -14.14 -13.60
C LEU A 448 7.24 -13.22 -14.69
N SER A 449 8.38 -13.55 -15.30
CA SER A 449 8.96 -12.77 -16.38
C SER A 449 7.99 -12.56 -17.55
N GLN A 450 7.22 -13.60 -17.92
CA GLN A 450 6.20 -13.54 -18.96
C GLN A 450 4.97 -12.74 -18.50
N ASN A 451 4.58 -12.91 -17.24
CA ASN A 451 3.39 -12.29 -16.68
C ASN A 451 3.53 -10.78 -16.42
N GLN A 452 4.74 -10.22 -16.47
CA GLN A 452 4.96 -8.78 -16.34
C GLN A 452 4.09 -7.97 -17.30
N ASN A 453 3.81 -8.47 -18.51
CA ASN A 453 2.99 -7.79 -19.52
C ASN A 453 1.63 -8.47 -19.74
N ARG A 454 1.11 -9.19 -18.74
CA ARG A 454 -0.19 -9.86 -18.79
C ARG A 454 -1.13 -9.32 -17.71
N LEU A 455 -2.42 -9.35 -17.99
CA LEU A 455 -3.46 -8.92 -17.03
C LEU A 455 -3.49 -9.84 -15.81
N SER A 456 -3.33 -9.25 -14.63
CA SER A 456 -3.43 -9.95 -13.34
C SER A 456 -4.29 -9.17 -12.36
N SER A 457 -4.86 -9.86 -11.39
CA SER A 457 -5.72 -9.28 -10.35
C SER A 457 -5.34 -9.74 -8.95
N ASN A 458 -6.02 -9.18 -7.93
CA ASN A 458 -5.85 -9.56 -6.53
C ASN A 458 -6.00 -11.07 -6.31
N PHE A 459 -6.88 -11.73 -7.06
CA PHE A 459 -7.11 -13.17 -6.97
C PHE A 459 -5.93 -14.00 -7.48
N ASP A 460 -5.19 -13.54 -8.50
CA ASP A 460 -3.98 -14.24 -8.94
C ASP A 460 -2.86 -14.15 -7.89
N VAL A 461 -2.79 -13.03 -7.17
CA VAL A 461 -1.86 -12.86 -6.03
C VAL A 461 -2.24 -13.81 -4.90
N TYR A 462 -3.52 -13.89 -4.51
CA TYR A 462 -4.02 -14.87 -3.54
C TYR A 462 -3.63 -16.31 -3.93
N ASN A 463 -3.91 -16.69 -5.19
CA ASN A 463 -3.57 -18.01 -5.71
C ASN A 463 -2.05 -18.27 -5.71
N THR A 464 -1.23 -17.23 -5.86
CA THR A 464 0.23 -17.32 -5.73
C THR A 464 0.65 -17.58 -4.30
N LEU A 465 0.05 -16.89 -3.33
CA LEU A 465 0.29 -17.14 -1.91
C LEU A 465 -0.08 -18.58 -1.53
N LYS A 466 -1.21 -19.12 -2.04
CA LYS A 466 -1.56 -20.53 -1.85
C LYS A 466 -0.59 -21.48 -2.53
N HIS A 467 -0.16 -21.16 -3.75
CA HIS A 467 0.76 -22.00 -4.49
C HIS A 467 2.10 -22.15 -3.76
N ILE A 468 2.64 -21.08 -3.15
CA ILE A 468 3.88 -21.12 -2.36
C ILE A 468 3.83 -22.19 -1.26
N LEU A 469 2.67 -22.36 -0.59
CA LEU A 469 2.51 -23.37 0.46
C LEU A 469 2.68 -24.81 -0.04
N LYS A 470 2.42 -25.05 -1.33
CA LYS A 470 2.35 -26.38 -1.94
C LYS A 470 3.55 -26.72 -2.81
N ILE A 471 4.52 -25.80 -2.94
CA ILE A 471 5.76 -26.07 -3.67
C ILE A 471 6.53 -27.20 -2.96
N GLY A 472 6.82 -28.27 -3.70
CA GLY A 472 7.57 -29.43 -3.19
C GLY A 472 6.71 -30.54 -2.60
N GLU A 473 5.38 -30.38 -2.50
CA GLU A 473 4.47 -31.49 -2.21
C GLU A 473 4.24 -32.33 -3.48
N GLU A 474 4.19 -33.67 -3.37
CA GLU A 474 3.80 -34.59 -4.47
C GLU A 474 2.34 -34.41 -4.93
N LYS A 475 1.57 -33.56 -4.25
CA LYS A 475 0.17 -33.27 -4.56
C LYS A 475 0.09 -32.16 -5.61
N GLU A 476 -0.43 -32.48 -6.78
CA GLU A 476 -0.83 -31.44 -7.74
C GLU A 476 -1.76 -30.43 -7.05
N VAL A 477 -1.52 -29.13 -7.30
CA VAL A 477 -2.45 -28.08 -6.90
C VAL A 477 -3.76 -28.32 -7.63
N THR A 478 -4.70 -29.02 -6.98
CA THR A 478 -6.02 -29.19 -7.56
C THR A 478 -6.69 -27.82 -7.65
N LYS A 479 -7.16 -27.42 -8.84
CA LYS A 479 -7.84 -26.12 -9.07
C LYS A 479 -9.00 -25.84 -8.11
N LYS A 480 -9.51 -26.86 -7.40
CA LYS A 480 -10.53 -26.75 -6.36
C LYS A 480 -10.13 -25.88 -5.15
N SER A 481 -8.84 -25.57 -4.96
CA SER A 481 -8.37 -24.74 -3.84
C SER A 481 -8.06 -23.28 -4.22
N TRP A 482 -8.41 -22.85 -5.43
CA TRP A 482 -8.17 -21.48 -5.91
C TRP A 482 -9.19 -20.49 -5.33
N SER A 483 -9.00 -19.19 -5.60
CA SER A 483 -9.93 -18.12 -5.21
C SER A 483 -11.38 -18.49 -5.50
N TYR A 484 -12.24 -18.30 -4.51
CA TYR A 484 -13.66 -18.62 -4.62
C TYR A 484 -14.36 -17.75 -5.68
N ASP A 485 -14.09 -16.44 -5.68
CA ASP A 485 -14.70 -15.50 -6.64
C ASP A 485 -13.97 -15.43 -7.98
N CYS A 486 -12.88 -16.19 -8.13
CA CYS A 486 -12.24 -16.38 -9.41
C CYS A 486 -11.67 -17.79 -9.56
N PRO A 487 -12.52 -18.83 -9.71
CA PRO A 487 -12.07 -20.21 -9.85
C PRO A 487 -11.21 -20.46 -11.10
N GLN A 488 -11.27 -19.55 -12.07
CA GLN A 488 -10.46 -19.54 -13.29
C GLN A 488 -9.14 -18.78 -13.15
N CYS A 489 -9.01 -17.88 -12.15
CA CYS A 489 -7.75 -17.19 -11.85
C CYS A 489 -6.71 -18.20 -11.40
N GLN A 490 -5.43 -17.91 -11.59
CA GLN A 490 -4.36 -18.87 -11.29
C GLN A 490 -3.16 -18.19 -10.65
N SER A 491 -2.24 -18.98 -10.12
CA SER A 491 -0.99 -18.44 -9.60
C SER A 491 -0.16 -17.75 -10.68
N LEU A 492 0.48 -16.65 -10.33
CA LEU A 492 1.47 -15.90 -11.12
C LEU A 492 2.75 -16.72 -11.40
N PHE A 493 2.94 -17.86 -10.73
CA PHE A 493 3.98 -18.83 -11.05
C PHE A 493 3.61 -19.76 -12.21
N TYR A 494 2.42 -19.61 -12.78
CA TYR A 494 2.07 -20.15 -14.09
C TYR A 494 1.95 -19.02 -15.12
N PRO A 495 2.29 -19.26 -16.39
CA PRO A 495 2.05 -18.27 -17.45
C PRO A 495 0.55 -17.97 -17.53
N LEU A 496 0.15 -16.73 -17.21
CA LEU A 496 -1.22 -16.25 -17.35
C LEU A 496 -1.65 -16.29 -18.83
N PRO A 497 -2.94 -16.46 -19.16
CA PRO A 497 -3.38 -16.36 -20.55
C PRO A 497 -2.98 -15.01 -21.16
N GLU A 498 -2.45 -15.01 -22.38
CA GLU A 498 -2.05 -13.79 -23.09
C GLU A 498 -3.28 -12.96 -23.47
N ASP A 499 -4.32 -13.63 -23.96
CA ASP A 499 -5.58 -13.04 -24.38
C ASP A 499 -6.67 -13.13 -23.30
N ARG A 500 -6.35 -12.58 -22.12
CA ARG A 500 -7.22 -12.57 -20.93
C ARG A 500 -8.04 -11.28 -20.84
N SER A 501 -9.35 -11.40 -20.61
CA SER A 501 -10.23 -10.25 -20.33
C SER A 501 -10.31 -9.90 -18.84
N CYS A 502 -10.86 -8.73 -18.52
CA CYS A 502 -11.19 -8.34 -17.14
C CYS A 502 -12.17 -9.32 -16.48
N SER A 503 -13.19 -9.80 -17.19
CA SER A 503 -14.13 -10.79 -16.66
C SER A 503 -13.44 -12.12 -16.30
N GLU A 504 -12.51 -12.59 -17.13
CA GLU A 504 -11.69 -13.79 -16.85
C GLU A 504 -10.71 -13.56 -15.68
N ALA A 505 -10.44 -12.31 -15.30
CA ALA A 505 -9.65 -11.93 -14.12
C ALA A 505 -10.49 -11.53 -12.90
N SER A 506 -11.82 -11.67 -12.98
CA SER A 506 -12.79 -11.20 -11.97
C SER A 506 -12.62 -9.72 -11.60
N ILE A 507 -12.34 -8.89 -12.61
CA ILE A 507 -12.30 -7.43 -12.52
C ILE A 507 -13.63 -6.92 -13.08
N ALA A 508 -14.42 -6.22 -12.25
CA ALA A 508 -15.67 -5.61 -12.70
C ALA A 508 -15.41 -4.50 -13.75
N GLU A 509 -16.37 -4.27 -14.65
CA GLU A 509 -16.23 -3.32 -15.76
C GLU A 509 -15.83 -1.91 -15.27
N ALA A 510 -16.38 -1.46 -14.14
CA ALA A 510 -16.05 -0.17 -13.53
C ALA A 510 -14.58 -0.02 -13.09
N TYR A 511 -13.83 -1.13 -12.98
CA TYR A 511 -12.40 -1.16 -12.65
C TYR A 511 -11.53 -1.66 -13.80
N CYS A 512 -12.12 -2.01 -14.94
CA CYS A 512 -11.40 -2.63 -16.05
C CYS A 512 -10.58 -1.60 -16.85
N THR A 513 -9.26 -1.76 -16.87
CA THR A 513 -8.34 -0.86 -17.60
C THR A 513 -7.94 -1.34 -19.00
N CYS A 514 -8.53 -2.45 -19.44
CA CYS A 514 -8.19 -3.11 -20.70
C CYS A 514 -8.82 -2.46 -21.96
N HIS A 515 -9.72 -1.50 -21.79
CA HIS A 515 -10.52 -0.97 -22.88
C HIS A 515 -10.02 0.41 -23.31
N ASN A 516 -10.06 0.65 -24.62
CA ASN A 516 -9.70 1.93 -25.18
C ASN A 516 -10.91 2.87 -25.15
N TYR A 517 -10.82 3.90 -24.32
CA TYR A 517 -11.83 4.96 -24.22
C TYR A 517 -11.36 6.21 -24.94
N GLN A 518 -12.27 6.87 -25.64
CA GLN A 518 -12.02 8.16 -26.29
C GLN A 518 -13.07 9.18 -25.88
N LYS A 519 -12.60 10.40 -25.60
CA LYS A 519 -13.45 11.53 -25.28
C LYS A 519 -14.45 11.81 -26.41
N VAL A 520 -15.71 11.96 -26.05
CA VAL A 520 -16.78 12.38 -26.97
C VAL A 520 -17.09 13.87 -26.83
N GLY A 521 -17.78 14.42 -27.84
CA GLY A 521 -18.24 15.81 -27.83
C GLY A 521 -19.21 16.10 -26.69
N ARG A 522 -19.29 17.37 -26.28
CA ARG A 522 -20.28 17.84 -25.29
C ARG A 522 -21.64 18.01 -25.95
N ASP A 523 -22.35 16.91 -26.08
CA ASP A 523 -23.67 16.86 -26.71
C ASP A 523 -24.80 16.73 -25.67
N PRO A 524 -26.06 17.11 -25.98
CA PRO A 524 -27.17 17.01 -25.03
C PRO A 524 -27.38 15.61 -24.42
N TRP A 525 -27.12 14.55 -25.19
CA TRP A 525 -27.26 13.17 -24.71
C TRP A 525 -26.25 12.82 -23.60
N THR A 526 -25.07 13.45 -23.56
CA THR A 526 -24.08 13.22 -22.48
C THR A 526 -24.58 13.76 -21.15
N TRP A 527 -25.27 14.90 -21.18
CA TRP A 527 -25.95 15.48 -20.01
C TRP A 527 -27.13 14.63 -19.58
N ARG A 528 -27.93 14.17 -20.54
CA ARG A 528 -29.06 13.28 -20.26
C ARG A 528 -28.62 11.98 -19.59
N MET A 529 -27.55 11.36 -20.07
CA MET A 529 -26.98 10.17 -19.44
C MET A 529 -26.51 10.46 -18.00
N ALA A 530 -25.79 11.55 -17.77
CA ALA A 530 -25.34 11.91 -16.43
C ALA A 530 -26.52 12.21 -15.47
N ASP A 531 -27.59 12.82 -15.97
CA ASP A 531 -28.83 13.07 -15.22
C ASP A 531 -29.50 11.75 -14.80
N LEU A 532 -29.61 10.79 -15.72
CA LEU A 532 -30.10 9.44 -15.42
C LEU A 532 -29.22 8.71 -14.39
N VAL A 533 -27.90 8.91 -14.43
CA VAL A 533 -27.00 8.37 -13.39
C VAL A 533 -27.31 9.00 -12.02
N VAL A 534 -27.51 10.32 -11.95
CA VAL A 534 -27.91 11.02 -10.72
C VAL A 534 -29.26 10.50 -10.21
N ASP A 535 -30.22 10.26 -11.10
CA ASP A 535 -31.51 9.66 -10.75
C ASP A 535 -31.37 8.26 -10.15
N ARG A 536 -30.47 7.43 -10.70
CA ARG A 536 -30.16 6.10 -10.15
C ARG A 536 -29.51 6.20 -8.77
N ILE A 537 -28.64 7.17 -8.53
CA ILE A 537 -28.09 7.44 -7.20
C ILE A 537 -29.20 7.82 -6.22
N ASN A 538 -30.08 8.76 -6.59
CA ASN A 538 -31.20 9.18 -5.74
C ASN A 538 -32.18 8.01 -5.47
N GLN A 539 -32.41 7.15 -6.46
CA GLN A 539 -33.20 5.94 -6.30
C GLN A 539 -32.54 4.98 -5.30
N TYR A 540 -31.23 4.78 -5.40
CA TYR A 540 -30.47 3.96 -4.45
C TYR A 540 -30.61 4.50 -3.01
N LEU A 541 -30.52 5.81 -2.80
CA LEU A 541 -30.73 6.43 -1.48
C LEU A 541 -32.14 6.15 -0.93
N ARG A 542 -33.18 6.20 -1.77
CA ARG A 542 -34.57 5.87 -1.40
C ARG A 542 -34.76 4.39 -1.07
N LEU A 543 -34.20 3.50 -1.90
CA LEU A 543 -34.29 2.05 -1.69
C LEU A 543 -33.56 1.60 -0.41
N ASN A 544 -32.54 2.35 0.01
CA ASN A 544 -31.85 2.15 1.28
C ASN A 544 -32.49 2.90 2.46
N HIS A 545 -33.63 3.57 2.26
CA HIS A 545 -34.38 4.30 3.30
C HIS A 545 -33.58 5.40 4.02
N ILE A 546 -32.71 6.11 3.31
CA ILE A 546 -31.86 7.18 3.87
C ILE A 546 -32.15 8.58 3.30
N GLN A 547 -33.24 8.74 2.55
CA GLN A 547 -33.64 10.02 1.95
C GLN A 547 -33.99 11.12 2.97
N ASP A 548 -34.30 10.76 4.22
CA ASP A 548 -34.58 11.72 5.29
C ASP A 548 -33.31 12.24 5.97
N LEU A 549 -32.16 11.61 5.68
CA LEU A 549 -30.85 12.00 6.18
C LEU A 549 -30.01 12.68 5.08
N CYS A 550 -30.08 12.13 3.88
CA CYS A 550 -29.29 12.53 2.73
C CYS A 550 -30.11 13.38 1.76
N SER A 551 -29.52 14.46 1.27
CA SER A 551 -30.12 15.30 0.24
C SER A 551 -30.26 14.57 -1.09
N ASN A 552 -31.33 14.87 -1.83
CA ASN A 552 -31.42 14.49 -3.24
C ASN A 552 -30.37 15.26 -4.04
N LEU A 553 -29.66 14.53 -4.89
CA LEU A 553 -28.62 15.08 -5.74
C LEU A 553 -29.23 15.63 -7.04
N THR A 554 -28.66 16.73 -7.54
CA THR A 554 -29.03 17.31 -8.83
C THR A 554 -27.79 17.62 -9.64
N LEU A 555 -27.79 17.24 -10.92
CA LEU A 555 -26.65 17.42 -11.82
C LEU A 555 -26.31 18.91 -11.95
N LYS A 556 -25.04 19.27 -11.76
CA LYS A 556 -24.51 20.62 -11.94
C LYS A 556 -23.70 20.75 -13.22
N ALA A 557 -22.83 19.79 -13.49
CA ALA A 557 -21.94 19.83 -14.64
C ALA A 557 -21.50 18.43 -15.09
N VAL A 558 -21.30 18.27 -16.38
CA VAL A 558 -20.59 17.12 -16.97
C VAL A 558 -19.20 17.57 -17.39
N ASN A 559 -18.16 17.05 -16.74
CA ASN A 559 -16.78 17.46 -16.95
C ASN A 559 -16.20 16.78 -18.20
N ILE A 560 -16.33 15.46 -18.27
CA ILE A 560 -15.85 14.62 -19.37
C ILE A 560 -16.74 13.41 -19.55
N THR A 561 -16.94 13.02 -20.80
CA THR A 561 -17.55 11.75 -21.19
C THR A 561 -16.64 11.09 -22.20
N GLU A 562 -16.40 9.80 -22.03
CA GLU A 562 -15.57 8.98 -22.92
C GLU A 562 -16.37 7.76 -23.33
N GLN A 563 -16.26 7.35 -24.59
CA GLN A 563 -16.89 6.16 -25.13
C GLN A 563 -15.84 5.07 -25.34
N ARG A 564 -16.18 3.84 -24.98
CA ARG A 564 -15.42 2.66 -25.38
C ARG A 564 -15.41 2.52 -26.90
N MET A 565 -14.24 2.25 -27.47
CA MET A 565 -14.05 2.15 -28.92
C MET A 565 -14.06 0.70 -29.43
N ASP A 566 -13.87 -0.27 -28.54
CA ASP A 566 -13.77 -1.68 -28.88
C ASP A 566 -15.18 -2.30 -28.93
N ASN A 567 -15.50 -3.05 -30.00
CA ASN A 567 -16.83 -3.63 -30.32
C ASN A 567 -17.95 -2.59 -30.45
N VAL A 568 -18.03 -1.94 -31.62
CA VAL A 568 -19.02 -0.90 -31.98
C VAL A 568 -20.39 -1.50 -32.39
N ASP A 569 -20.47 -2.83 -32.47
CA ASP A 569 -21.64 -3.57 -32.94
C ASP A 569 -22.66 -3.77 -31.80
N GLY A 570 -23.42 -2.71 -31.53
CA GLY A 570 -24.47 -2.70 -30.52
C GLY A 570 -25.09 -1.31 -30.38
N LYS A 571 -26.37 -1.25 -30.00
CA LYS A 571 -27.04 0.03 -29.69
C LYS A 571 -26.57 0.59 -28.34
N MET A 572 -26.44 -0.29 -27.34
CA MET A 572 -25.85 0.01 -26.04
C MET A 572 -24.33 0.12 -26.15
N ARG A 573 -23.74 1.14 -25.53
CA ARG A 573 -22.29 1.36 -25.50
C ARG A 573 -21.81 1.68 -24.10
N HIS A 574 -20.56 1.29 -23.81
CA HIS A 574 -19.93 1.64 -22.55
C HIS A 574 -19.41 3.08 -22.58
N TYR A 575 -19.71 3.83 -21.53
CA TYR A 575 -19.20 5.16 -21.31
C TYR A 575 -18.60 5.33 -19.93
N HIS A 576 -17.53 6.12 -19.88
CA HIS A 576 -17.07 6.75 -18.65
C HIS A 576 -17.61 8.17 -18.61
N THR A 577 -18.17 8.59 -17.47
CA THR A 577 -18.61 9.97 -17.29
C THR A 577 -18.16 10.50 -15.94
N LYS A 578 -17.45 11.63 -15.95
CA LYS A 578 -17.15 12.42 -14.75
C LYS A 578 -18.10 13.61 -14.70
N PHE A 579 -18.81 13.75 -13.59
CA PHE A 579 -19.79 14.79 -13.41
C PHE A 579 -19.80 15.31 -11.97
N GLN A 580 -20.40 16.47 -11.80
CA GLN A 580 -20.53 17.16 -10.53
C GLN A 580 -22.00 17.44 -10.24
N VAL A 581 -22.39 17.36 -8.97
CA VAL A 581 -23.74 17.72 -8.49
C VAL A 581 -23.72 19.03 -7.69
N HIS A 582 -24.89 19.65 -7.53
CA HIS A 582 -25.01 20.93 -6.82
C HIS A 582 -24.72 20.83 -5.32
N GLN A 583 -25.07 19.70 -4.72
CA GLN A 583 -24.94 19.42 -3.30
C GLN A 583 -23.45 19.28 -2.98
N ASN A 584 -22.93 20.24 -2.21
CA ASN A 584 -21.53 20.35 -1.79
C ASN A 584 -20.48 20.14 -2.90
N MET A 585 -20.83 20.43 -4.16
CA MET A 585 -19.92 20.26 -5.29
C MET A 585 -19.35 18.84 -5.43
N ALA A 586 -20.11 17.85 -4.98
CA ALA A 586 -19.72 16.45 -5.03
C ALA A 586 -19.43 15.99 -6.46
N GLU A 587 -18.33 15.26 -6.63
CA GLU A 587 -17.85 14.82 -7.94
C GLU A 587 -17.84 13.29 -8.02
N PHE A 588 -18.33 12.76 -9.13
CA PHE A 588 -18.50 11.35 -9.35
C PHE A 588 -17.87 10.90 -10.67
N PHE A 589 -17.42 9.65 -10.69
CA PHE A 589 -17.02 8.93 -11.90
C PHE A 589 -17.90 7.69 -12.02
N ALA A 590 -18.67 7.60 -13.10
CA ALA A 590 -19.52 6.45 -13.40
C ALA A 590 -19.08 5.73 -14.66
N THR A 591 -19.18 4.40 -14.64
CA THR A 591 -19.08 3.53 -15.82
C THR A 591 -20.47 3.01 -16.14
N THR A 592 -20.99 3.34 -17.32
CA THR A 592 -22.36 3.05 -17.73
C THR A 592 -22.37 2.21 -18.99
N LEU A 593 -23.43 1.41 -19.17
CA LEU A 593 -23.82 0.87 -20.47
C LEU A 593 -25.11 1.59 -20.89
N TYR A 594 -25.06 2.33 -21.99
CA TYR A 594 -26.10 3.30 -22.36
C TYR A 594 -26.42 3.29 -23.85
N ASP A 595 -27.71 3.38 -24.18
CA ASP A 595 -28.23 3.60 -25.55
C ASP A 595 -28.76 5.03 -25.65
N LYS A 596 -28.13 5.81 -26.54
CA LYS A 596 -28.43 7.22 -26.75
C LYS A 596 -29.77 7.48 -27.48
N GLU A 597 -30.34 6.47 -28.12
CA GLU A 597 -31.61 6.57 -28.85
C GLU A 597 -32.80 6.23 -27.95
N THR A 598 -32.68 5.16 -27.16
CA THR A 598 -33.76 4.70 -26.26
C THR A 598 -33.67 5.28 -24.85
N GLU A 599 -32.52 5.89 -24.50
CA GLU A 599 -32.15 6.31 -23.15
C GLU A 599 -32.07 5.16 -22.13
N GLU A 600 -31.97 3.91 -22.59
CA GLU A 600 -31.75 2.77 -21.72
C GLU A 600 -30.37 2.88 -21.04
N LEU A 601 -30.35 2.77 -19.71
CA LEU A 601 -29.15 2.93 -18.88
C LEU A 601 -29.03 1.77 -17.90
N GLU A 602 -27.96 0.99 -18.05
CA GLU A 602 -27.51 0.01 -17.08
C GLU A 602 -26.32 0.54 -16.28
N ILE A 603 -26.42 0.46 -14.95
CA ILE A 603 -25.39 0.89 -14.02
C ILE A 603 -25.54 0.17 -12.69
N ASN A 604 -24.42 -0.27 -12.10
CA ASN A 604 -24.37 -0.64 -10.70
C ASN A 604 -23.96 0.61 -9.88
N VAL A 605 -24.91 1.17 -9.13
CA VAL A 605 -24.70 2.38 -8.34
C VAL A 605 -23.58 2.18 -7.33
N GLU A 606 -23.42 1.00 -6.74
CA GLU A 606 -22.41 0.75 -5.71
C GLU A 606 -20.97 0.84 -6.24
N LEU A 607 -20.78 0.77 -7.56
CA LEU A 607 -19.47 0.88 -8.23
C LEU A 607 -19.15 2.29 -8.74
N ILE A 608 -20.01 3.28 -8.48
CA ILE A 608 -19.73 4.68 -8.84
C ILE A 608 -18.69 5.24 -7.87
N SER A 609 -17.57 5.75 -8.40
CA SER A 609 -16.53 6.33 -7.57
C SER A 609 -16.90 7.77 -7.18
N ARG A 610 -16.81 8.09 -5.89
CA ARG A 610 -16.74 9.48 -5.40
C ARG A 610 -15.28 9.93 -5.53
N ILE A 611 -15.01 11.00 -6.30
CA ILE A 611 -13.62 11.37 -6.68
C ILE A 611 -13.07 12.62 -5.96
N ASN A 612 -13.85 13.19 -5.05
CA ASN A 612 -13.40 14.22 -4.10
C ASN A 612 -13.71 13.82 -2.65
N MET A 613 -12.97 14.39 -1.70
CA MET A 613 -13.17 14.10 -0.27
C MET A 613 -14.61 14.38 0.16
N TYR A 614 -15.19 13.45 0.93
CA TYR A 614 -16.62 13.48 1.31
C TYR A 614 -16.85 13.24 2.82
N GLY A 615 -15.79 13.15 3.62
CA GLY A 615 -15.88 12.75 5.03
C GLY A 615 -16.93 13.57 5.82
N SER A 616 -16.87 14.90 5.71
CA SER A 616 -17.82 15.81 6.36
C SER A 616 -19.21 15.83 5.73
N ASP A 617 -19.34 15.42 4.46
CA ASP A 617 -20.63 15.41 3.75
C ASP A 617 -21.55 14.30 4.27
N SER A 618 -20.99 13.20 4.75
CA SER A 618 -21.72 11.93 4.97
C SER A 618 -21.76 11.47 6.44
N GLU A 619 -21.55 12.38 7.38
CA GLU A 619 -21.48 12.07 8.83
C GLU A 619 -22.75 11.43 9.40
N CYS A 620 -23.91 11.68 8.79
CA CYS A 620 -25.22 11.17 9.20
C CYS A 620 -25.46 9.68 8.84
N VAL A 621 -24.56 9.05 8.07
CA VAL A 621 -24.65 7.63 7.71
C VAL A 621 -23.39 6.88 8.10
N HIS A 622 -23.54 5.60 8.46
CA HIS A 622 -22.43 4.74 8.91
C HIS A 622 -22.04 3.65 7.90
N ASN A 623 -22.89 3.37 6.91
CA ASN A 623 -22.57 2.40 5.86
C ASN A 623 -21.54 2.98 4.87
N LYS A 624 -20.49 2.20 4.56
CA LYS A 624 -19.36 2.65 3.74
C LYS A 624 -19.76 3.07 2.33
N ILE A 625 -20.62 2.29 1.68
CA ILE A 625 -21.05 2.55 0.29
C ILE A 625 -21.99 3.76 0.27
N GLN A 626 -22.96 3.82 1.18
CA GLN A 626 -23.88 4.95 1.28
C GLN A 626 -23.17 6.28 1.52
N LYS A 627 -22.05 6.29 2.26
CA LYS A 627 -21.23 7.49 2.49
C LYS A 627 -20.66 8.11 1.21
N LEU A 628 -20.45 7.34 0.14
CA LEU A 628 -19.98 7.88 -1.14
C LEU A 628 -21.00 8.85 -1.77
N TYR A 629 -22.28 8.54 -1.61
CA TYR A 629 -23.38 9.23 -2.27
C TYR A 629 -24.12 10.20 -1.35
N CYS A 630 -24.17 9.91 -0.05
CA CYS A 630 -24.93 10.70 0.91
C CYS A 630 -24.28 12.06 1.17
N ILE A 631 -25.05 13.11 0.99
CA ILE A 631 -24.72 14.46 1.45
C ILE A 631 -25.79 14.87 2.45
N CYS A 632 -25.44 14.88 3.73
CA CYS A 632 -26.35 15.09 4.83
C CYS A 632 -27.08 16.43 4.70
N LEU A 633 -28.39 16.43 4.95
CA LEU A 633 -29.21 17.65 4.90
C LEU A 633 -28.68 18.75 5.84
N SER A 634 -28.10 18.36 6.97
CA SER A 634 -27.46 19.27 7.94
C SER A 634 -26.18 19.93 7.45
N LYS A 635 -25.57 19.41 6.37
CA LYS A 635 -24.27 19.84 5.82
C LYS A 635 -24.40 20.63 4.53
N LEU A 636 -25.63 20.89 4.06
CA LEU A 636 -25.87 21.73 2.89
C LEU A 636 -25.57 23.20 3.22
N ASN A 637 -24.73 23.83 2.40
CA ASN A 637 -24.39 25.25 2.53
C ASN A 637 -25.65 26.14 2.56
N PRO A 638 -25.75 27.12 3.50
CA PRO A 638 -26.91 28.01 3.62
C PRO A 638 -27.27 28.77 2.33
N GLY A 639 -26.29 29.04 1.45
CA GLY A 639 -26.51 29.71 0.16
C GLY A 639 -27.27 28.89 -0.89
N ASN A 640 -27.57 27.61 -0.63
CA ASN A 640 -28.40 26.75 -1.47
C ASN A 640 -29.78 26.46 -0.86
N LYS A 641 -30.13 27.05 0.30
CA LYS A 641 -31.44 26.87 0.93
C LYS A 641 -32.59 27.60 0.23
N GLU A 642 -32.29 28.49 -0.72
CA GLU A 642 -33.31 29.30 -1.44
C GLU A 642 -33.58 28.84 -2.89
N LYS A 643 -33.17 27.62 -3.28
CA LYS A 643 -33.49 27.07 -4.63
C LYS A 643 -33.97 25.62 -4.62
N TYR A 644 -34.88 25.28 -3.72
CA TYR A 644 -35.68 24.06 -3.82
C TYR A 644 -37.16 24.36 -3.58
#